data_AF-A0A162N4E0-F1
#
_entry.id   AF-A0A162N4E0-F1
#
_cell.length_a   1.000
_cell.length_b   1.000
_cell.length_c   1.000
_cell.angle_alpha   90.00
_cell.angle_beta   90.00
_cell.angle_gamma   90.00
#
_symmetry.space_group_name_H-M   'P 1'
#
loop_
_entity.id
_entity.type
_entity.pdbx_description
1 polymer ?
#
loop_
_entity_poly.entity_id
_entity_poly.type
_entity_poly.pdbx_seq_one_letter_code
_entity_poly.pdbx_strand_id
1 'polypeptide(L)'
;MKWAASFAITLAALRQASATNSTSCTPRLMSYWINANASISVVEPVDEAGTFGEEGNIAFPHNVTNLPSLCAVSFVAKTSEGNEYKFGLFLPDEWNNKMLTVGNGGFSGGINWPAMGAGVKYGFATVATDGGHNSTANNLTWALGNDESKVLYGHEALHGSLQLAQRVIEKYYGLPPEASYFSGTSDGGRQGLKAAELYPRDFSALLIGAPAWWQSHLQSWRIARGVSNLPTDDAKHLSAGNFVVIGDNVRKQCDAADGVEDGIVSDPANCTVNFALFTCGQEGVDAQACLTTEQVTIAQSIYADYNVSDEIVFPGVNPGSEYEWGALLGDEPNEVAVGYMKNFVFNDTEWAWSSYNETVPAYANDTNPGELDVNSFNLTQFSSLGGKIIMYHGLADAHIPATASRLYYDKVVAQSGGDIEAVRGWFRLFFLPGVGHKNTTVDAPWYIGGPGQAEQLVGGGNSSVPSNATNDALYALQLWVESGTAPESIVASTWTNSTDPSTELLRQRPICPYPATQKYIGEGEQSKPESFICTSSLSASGLETCPWDNTSPYPTVMTTPPPPPLDELLEDAKAISENRTLKYSLLGPSLTKAGQDTVDQSKVSEIIYNASKGSKFFNREEERDKILTKKIKQILDKKQHLEKQDLSRELRHADQLITQLELSRDLTQYIVHVDCDAFYAAVELLDRPELKDVPFAVGGGVLTTCNYVARKYGCRSGMAGFVAKKLCPELVMLKLNFEKYTAKAHEVREVLVEYDPRFESASIDEAYLNITEYCADKDIGPAEAVEQMRREIHEKTRITVSAGIAANAKLAKICSNMNKPNGQFVLPNDRYEILRFMAKLPPRKVNGVGRVLERQLAEIGIKTCADLYPQRRFLRPLFGEKAYEFLINVYLGLGRTRIQPAEEYERKSVGTESTFRDMSEPQQFREKLRWTAEELEKDMKRAEVKGRTLVLKVKLHTYEVFTRQVVLPRAIFLADDLYHFSLPILAKLEEDMPGMTLRLMGLRCTHLVSTKKPDTMAFFGFRSRRSESAASPDKPIKAIASPGAGDGLDEDVWEQWPEEELLGLDDDQYLQADVHKGSANLGDDEPIPVRRHGKEIQPNPVREYAPVNDEMWDCPICNRPQAPDERRFNEHIDLCLSRQTIREAVHGDAPPAPAPRSATPDMKKAKVGGEKKRGRPPARPPSDDPRQKKLCFGL
;
A
#
# COMPACT_ATOMS: atom_id res chain seq x y z
N MET A 1 8.14 39.48 -15.52
CA MET A 1 8.94 39.34 -14.28
C MET A 1 8.30 40.01 -13.06
N LYS A 2 8.06 41.33 -12.99
CA LYS A 2 7.58 41.98 -11.74
C LYS A 2 6.24 41.48 -11.14
N TRP A 3 5.32 40.92 -11.93
CA TRP A 3 4.02 40.43 -11.43
C TRP A 3 4.05 39.08 -10.71
N ALA A 4 5.05 38.22 -10.97
CA ALA A 4 5.13 36.91 -10.32
C ALA A 4 5.53 37.00 -8.84
N ALA A 5 6.43 37.93 -8.51
CA ALA A 5 6.91 38.14 -7.14
C ALA A 5 5.78 38.57 -6.19
N SER A 6 4.94 39.53 -6.59
CA SER A 6 3.83 40.01 -5.74
C SER A 6 2.82 38.92 -5.40
N PHE A 7 2.52 38.01 -6.33
CA PHE A 7 1.53 36.95 -6.09
C PHE A 7 2.05 35.83 -5.18
N ALA A 8 3.35 35.52 -5.25
CA ALA A 8 4.00 34.62 -4.30
C ALA A 8 3.99 35.22 -2.88
N ILE A 9 4.30 36.52 -2.75
CA ILE A 9 4.33 37.22 -1.47
C ILE A 9 2.92 37.29 -0.84
N THR A 10 1.85 37.54 -1.59
CA THR A 10 0.49 37.50 -1.02
C THR A 10 0.02 36.09 -0.67
N LEU A 11 0.42 35.05 -1.41
CA LEU A 11 0.06 33.68 -1.05
C LEU A 11 0.82 33.17 0.19
N ALA A 12 2.07 33.59 0.39
CA ALA A 12 2.82 33.34 1.61
C ALA A 12 2.18 34.06 2.82
N ALA A 13 1.90 35.36 2.70
CA ALA A 13 1.28 36.14 3.76
C ALA A 13 -0.12 35.62 4.15
N LEU A 14 -0.94 35.16 3.18
CA LEU A 14 -2.25 34.55 3.44
C LEU A 14 -2.16 33.11 3.98
N ARG A 15 -1.01 32.44 3.88
CA ARG A 15 -0.76 31.15 4.54
C ARG A 15 -0.24 31.34 5.97
N GLN A 16 0.73 32.23 6.20
CA GLN A 16 1.20 32.59 7.54
C GLN A 16 0.07 33.14 8.43
N ALA A 17 -0.88 33.90 7.86
CA ALA A 17 -2.07 34.38 8.57
C ALA A 17 -3.02 33.29 9.10
N SER A 18 -2.78 32.00 8.80
CA SER A 18 -3.53 30.87 9.37
C SER A 18 -2.78 30.12 10.48
N ALA A 19 -1.50 30.43 10.72
CA ALA A 19 -0.68 29.78 11.75
C ALA A 19 -0.72 30.51 13.11
N THR A 20 -1.08 31.80 13.13
CA THR A 20 -1.14 32.60 14.37
C THR A 20 -2.35 32.22 15.25
N ASN A 21 -2.27 31.10 15.96
CA ASN A 21 -3.27 30.72 16.97
C ASN A 21 -2.71 29.78 18.06
N SER A 22 -2.06 30.37 19.06
CA SER A 22 -1.67 29.71 20.32
C SER A 22 -2.86 29.12 21.11
N THR A 23 -4.10 29.41 20.70
CA THR A 23 -5.33 28.78 21.21
C THR A 23 -5.46 27.28 20.86
N SER A 24 -4.64 26.78 19.93
CA SER A 24 -4.62 25.37 19.51
C SER A 24 -3.85 24.44 20.47
N CYS A 25 -2.82 24.96 21.13
CA CYS A 25 -1.93 24.19 22.01
C CYS A 25 -2.58 23.89 23.37
N THR A 26 -3.50 22.92 23.42
CA THR A 26 -4.18 22.51 24.67
C THR A 26 -4.36 20.99 24.78
N PRO A 27 -4.30 20.41 25.99
CA PRO A 27 -4.59 18.98 26.23
C PRO A 27 -5.96 18.54 25.72
N ARG A 28 -6.94 19.45 25.73
CA ARG A 28 -8.30 19.17 25.26
C ARG A 28 -8.40 19.05 23.74
N LEU A 29 -7.59 19.76 22.96
CA LEU A 29 -7.61 19.62 21.50
C LEU A 29 -6.81 18.40 21.05
N MET A 30 -5.60 18.25 21.59
CA MET A 30 -4.72 17.10 21.31
C MET A 30 -5.39 15.75 21.58
N SER A 31 -6.22 15.64 22.63
CA SER A 31 -6.88 14.37 22.99
C SER A 31 -8.01 13.94 22.04
N TYR A 32 -8.50 14.81 21.15
CA TYR A 32 -9.42 14.44 20.07
C TYR A 32 -8.73 13.91 18.81
N TRP A 33 -7.40 13.99 18.72
CA TRP A 33 -6.63 13.65 17.51
C TRP A 33 -5.90 12.30 17.59
N ILE A 34 -5.77 11.74 18.80
CA ILE A 34 -5.16 10.45 19.08
C ILE A 34 -6.21 9.32 19.18
N ASN A 35 -5.78 8.07 19.02
CA ASN A 35 -6.62 6.88 19.15
C ASN A 35 -6.71 6.38 20.60
N ALA A 36 -7.61 5.44 20.87
CA ALA A 36 -7.85 4.89 22.22
C ALA A 36 -6.63 4.18 22.86
N ASN A 37 -5.58 3.87 22.09
CA ASN A 37 -4.33 3.28 22.58
C ASN A 37 -3.26 4.33 22.93
N ALA A 38 -3.59 5.63 22.89
CA ALA A 38 -2.68 6.70 23.27
C ALA A 38 -3.36 7.70 24.23
N SER A 39 -2.55 8.28 25.11
CA SER A 39 -2.93 9.34 26.05
C SER A 39 -1.88 10.45 26.06
N ILE A 40 -2.17 11.56 26.73
CA ILE A 40 -1.29 12.73 26.81
C ILE A 40 -0.57 12.75 28.16
N SER A 41 0.73 13.02 28.12
CA SER A 41 1.58 13.29 29.27
C SER A 41 1.73 14.80 29.47
N VAL A 42 2.21 15.54 28.46
CA VAL A 42 2.42 17.00 28.51
C VAL A 42 1.79 17.69 27.29
N VAL A 43 1.23 18.90 27.49
CA VAL A 43 1.03 19.90 26.42
C VAL A 43 1.37 21.27 26.98
N GLU A 44 2.31 21.98 26.36
CA GLU A 44 2.79 23.28 26.82
C GLU A 44 3.10 24.20 25.62
N PRO A 45 2.52 25.42 25.55
CA PRO A 45 2.95 26.42 24.58
C PRO A 45 4.28 27.05 25.03
N VAL A 46 5.20 27.17 24.09
CA VAL A 46 6.54 27.75 24.30
C VAL A 46 6.64 29.02 23.46
N ASP A 47 6.81 30.17 24.11
CA ASP A 47 6.99 31.46 23.45
C ASP A 47 8.34 31.54 22.70
N GLU A 48 8.49 32.54 21.83
CA GLU A 48 9.74 32.83 21.09
C GLU A 48 10.94 33.07 22.03
N ALA A 49 12.09 32.47 21.68
CA ALA A 49 13.27 32.33 22.54
C ALA A 49 13.03 31.59 23.87
N GLY A 50 11.92 30.84 23.95
CA GLY A 50 11.46 30.13 25.14
C GLY A 50 12.33 28.94 25.56
N THR A 51 11.83 28.18 26.53
CA THR A 51 12.53 27.05 27.14
C THR A 51 11.55 25.95 27.50
N PHE A 52 11.88 24.70 27.21
CA PHE A 52 11.05 23.53 27.52
C PHE A 52 11.88 22.38 28.11
N GLY A 53 11.28 21.60 29.01
CA GLY A 53 11.87 20.37 29.55
C GLY A 53 10.81 19.52 30.24
N GLU A 54 10.93 18.20 30.13
CA GLU A 54 9.95 17.26 30.66
C GLU A 54 10.43 16.66 31.99
N GLU A 55 9.68 16.88 33.07
CA GLU A 55 10.04 16.37 34.41
C GLU A 55 10.11 14.84 34.41
N GLY A 56 11.24 14.31 34.92
CA GLY A 56 11.46 12.87 35.02
C GLY A 56 12.04 12.19 33.77
N ASN A 57 12.40 12.93 32.71
CA ASN A 57 13.20 12.39 31.60
C ASN A 57 14.64 12.12 32.09
N ILE A 58 15.04 10.84 32.19
CA ILE A 58 16.33 10.45 32.79
C ILE A 58 17.48 10.55 31.77
N ALA A 59 17.22 10.27 30.49
CA ALA A 59 18.21 10.41 29.43
C ALA A 59 18.57 11.87 29.15
N PHE A 60 17.59 12.77 29.18
CA PHE A 60 17.73 14.18 28.80
C PHE A 60 17.17 15.11 29.88
N PRO A 61 17.81 15.20 31.07
CA PRO A 61 17.30 15.91 32.26
C PRO A 61 17.54 17.44 32.23
N HIS A 62 17.85 18.00 31.06
CA HIS A 62 18.19 19.42 30.91
C HIS A 62 17.22 20.10 29.94
N ASN A 63 16.64 21.21 30.38
CA ASN A 63 15.73 22.00 29.57
C ASN A 63 16.45 22.56 28.33
N VAL A 64 15.76 22.50 27.20
CA VAL A 64 16.18 23.04 25.92
C VAL A 64 15.79 24.51 25.87
N THR A 65 16.75 25.38 25.58
CA THR A 65 16.58 26.85 25.59
C THR A 65 16.67 27.44 24.17
N ASN A 66 16.25 28.70 24.03
CA ASN A 66 16.28 29.44 22.77
C ASN A 66 15.53 28.68 21.65
N LEU A 67 14.31 28.23 21.97
CA LEU A 67 13.38 27.61 21.04
C LEU A 67 12.56 28.69 20.29
N PRO A 68 12.17 28.46 19.02
CA PRO A 68 11.18 29.30 18.35
C PRO A 68 9.79 29.08 18.95
N SER A 69 8.84 30.00 18.70
CA SER A 69 7.44 29.88 19.11
C SER A 69 6.83 28.55 18.62
N LEU A 70 6.41 27.68 19.56
CA LEU A 70 5.97 26.31 19.27
C LEU A 70 5.01 25.73 20.31
N CYS A 71 4.30 24.66 19.95
CA CYS A 71 3.60 23.80 20.89
C CYS A 71 4.43 22.55 21.20
N ALA A 72 4.78 22.35 22.47
CA ALA A 72 5.46 21.14 22.96
C ALA A 72 4.42 20.15 23.49
N VAL A 73 4.53 18.87 23.07
CA VAL A 73 3.53 17.84 23.37
C VAL A 73 4.23 16.51 23.63
N SER A 74 3.86 15.78 24.68
CA SER A 74 4.29 14.39 24.86
C SER A 74 3.12 13.44 25.08
N PHE A 75 3.22 12.26 24.48
CA PHE A 75 2.18 11.24 24.45
C PHE A 75 2.71 9.94 25.06
N VAL A 76 1.80 9.17 25.65
CA VAL A 76 2.03 7.79 26.09
C VAL A 76 1.16 6.89 25.23
N ALA A 77 1.77 6.01 24.45
CA ALA A 77 1.10 5.16 23.46
C ALA A 77 1.39 3.68 23.71
N LYS A 78 0.56 2.81 23.13
CA LYS A 78 0.68 1.35 23.25
C LYS A 78 0.71 0.66 21.89
N THR A 79 1.51 -0.38 21.77
CA THR A 79 1.47 -1.31 20.62
C THR A 79 0.13 -2.07 20.59
N SER A 80 -0.09 -2.89 19.55
CA SER A 80 -1.24 -3.81 19.48
C SER A 80 -1.29 -4.82 20.62
N GLU A 81 -0.13 -5.13 21.22
CA GLU A 81 0.05 -6.13 22.27
C GLU A 81 -0.06 -5.50 23.68
N GLY A 82 -0.05 -4.16 23.76
CA GLY A 82 -0.26 -3.39 24.99
C GLY A 82 1.01 -2.74 25.56
N ASN A 83 2.18 -3.06 24.99
CA ASN A 83 3.48 -2.54 25.41
C ASN A 83 3.57 -1.03 25.20
N GLU A 84 4.07 -0.34 26.24
CA GLU A 84 3.96 1.11 26.39
C GLU A 84 5.25 1.84 26.02
N TYR A 85 5.13 2.89 25.22
CA TYR A 85 6.21 3.79 24.83
C TYR A 85 5.72 5.24 24.83
N LYS A 86 6.64 6.19 24.94
CA LYS A 86 6.34 7.62 24.81
C LYS A 86 6.93 8.20 23.54
N PHE A 87 6.37 9.33 23.13
CA PHE A 87 6.99 10.20 22.13
C PHE A 87 6.64 11.66 22.36
N GLY A 88 7.61 12.51 22.02
CA GLY A 88 7.50 13.96 22.03
C GLY A 88 7.28 14.51 20.63
N LEU A 89 6.65 15.68 20.59
CA LEU A 89 6.42 16.51 19.42
C LEU A 89 6.76 17.96 19.76
N PHE A 90 7.54 18.62 18.91
CA PHE A 90 7.53 20.07 18.81
C PHE A 90 6.83 20.46 17.50
N LEU A 91 5.83 21.33 17.63
CA LEU A 91 5.00 21.82 16.55
C LEU A 91 5.22 23.34 16.44
N PRO A 92 6.20 23.83 15.64
CA PRO A 92 6.47 25.26 15.50
C PRO A 92 5.30 26.00 14.86
N ASP A 93 5.14 27.27 15.21
CA ASP A 93 4.18 28.16 14.55
C ASP A 93 4.64 28.47 13.10
N GLU A 94 5.94 28.69 12.89
CA GLU A 94 6.54 28.80 11.55
C GLU A 94 6.95 27.42 11.00
N TRP A 95 5.94 26.63 10.63
CA TRP A 95 6.13 25.28 10.07
C TRP A 95 6.48 25.29 8.56
N ASN A 96 7.49 24.49 8.19
CA ASN A 96 8.01 24.37 6.82
C ASN A 96 7.32 23.27 5.96
N ASN A 97 6.12 22.83 6.34
CA ASN A 97 5.37 21.69 5.80
C ASN A 97 6.03 20.29 5.93
N LYS A 98 7.17 20.14 6.61
CA LYS A 98 7.90 18.86 6.72
C LYS A 98 7.96 18.38 8.16
N MET A 99 8.20 17.09 8.36
CA MET A 99 8.50 16.53 9.68
C MET A 99 9.90 15.92 9.76
N LEU A 100 10.48 15.94 10.95
CA LEU A 100 11.81 15.41 11.23
C LEU A 100 11.80 14.57 12.52
N THR A 101 11.93 13.26 12.39
CA THR A 101 12.17 12.38 13.54
C THR A 101 13.65 12.37 13.90
N VAL A 102 13.98 12.52 15.18
CA VAL A 102 15.35 12.40 15.69
C VAL A 102 15.54 11.12 16.49
N GLY A 103 16.72 10.52 16.37
CA GLY A 103 17.10 9.28 17.08
C GLY A 103 17.71 9.51 18.46
N ASN A 104 17.95 8.40 19.17
CA ASN A 104 18.55 8.37 20.51
C ASN A 104 20.06 8.05 20.46
N GLY A 105 20.73 7.91 21.61
CA GLY A 105 22.19 7.68 21.66
C GLY A 105 22.61 6.71 22.77
N GLY A 106 23.43 5.71 22.42
CA GLY A 106 23.59 4.53 23.28
C GLY A 106 22.22 3.86 23.50
N PHE A 107 21.99 3.24 24.66
CA PHE A 107 20.72 2.60 25.01
C PHE A 107 19.78 3.52 25.80
N SER A 108 19.81 4.84 25.50
CA SER A 108 19.12 5.86 26.28
C SER A 108 17.60 5.80 26.12
N GLY A 109 16.89 5.58 27.22
CA GLY A 109 15.44 5.66 27.29
C GLY A 109 14.98 7.06 27.67
N GLY A 110 14.20 7.69 26.81
CA GLY A 110 13.70 9.05 27.02
C GLY A 110 13.62 9.85 25.73
N ILE A 111 12.69 10.81 25.67
CA ILE A 111 12.47 11.65 24.50
C ILE A 111 13.66 12.60 24.33
N ASN A 112 14.31 12.57 23.17
CA ASN A 112 15.49 13.39 22.86
C ASN A 112 15.13 14.85 22.52
N TRP A 113 14.61 15.57 23.53
CA TRP A 113 14.24 16.98 23.43
C TRP A 113 15.39 17.88 22.91
N PRO A 114 16.68 17.71 23.29
CA PRO A 114 17.78 18.52 22.76
C PRO A 114 17.94 18.42 21.23
N ALA A 115 17.90 17.21 20.66
CA ALA A 115 18.00 17.04 19.21
C ALA A 115 16.74 17.56 18.48
N MET A 116 15.55 17.40 19.09
CA MET A 116 14.32 18.03 18.59
C MET A 116 14.46 19.57 18.56
N GLY A 117 15.08 20.15 19.58
CA GLY A 117 15.35 21.59 19.68
C GLY A 117 16.32 22.12 18.63
N ALA A 118 17.26 21.30 18.16
CA ALA A 118 18.09 21.62 17.01
C ALA A 118 17.29 21.51 15.69
N GLY A 119 16.47 20.47 15.54
CA GLY A 119 15.66 20.22 14.34
C GLY A 119 14.57 21.27 14.09
N VAL A 120 13.89 21.73 15.14
CA VAL A 120 12.78 22.70 15.01
C VAL A 120 13.26 24.08 14.53
N LYS A 121 14.55 24.42 14.75
CA LYS A 121 15.20 25.64 14.23
C LYS A 121 15.39 25.66 12.70
N TYR A 122 15.10 24.56 12.01
CA TYR A 122 14.98 24.51 10.55
C TYR A 122 13.51 24.59 10.07
N GLY A 123 12.55 24.77 10.98
CA GLY A 123 11.10 24.87 10.71
C GLY A 123 10.34 23.53 10.66
N PHE A 124 10.98 22.40 10.97
CA PHE A 124 10.32 21.10 11.00
C PHE A 124 9.38 20.95 12.20
N ALA A 125 8.28 20.23 12.01
CA ALA A 125 7.62 19.55 13.12
C ALA A 125 8.49 18.36 13.55
N THR A 126 9.12 18.42 14.73
CA THR A 126 10.08 17.39 15.14
C THR A 126 9.49 16.35 16.08
N VAL A 127 9.96 15.10 15.98
CA VAL A 127 9.49 13.95 16.77
C VAL A 127 10.68 13.23 17.41
N ALA A 128 10.55 12.72 18.64
CA ALA A 128 11.44 11.70 19.19
C ALA A 128 10.65 10.71 20.06
N THR A 129 11.10 9.47 20.17
CA THR A 129 10.51 8.45 21.06
C THR A 129 11.40 8.22 22.30
N ASP A 130 10.84 7.69 23.38
CA ASP A 130 11.63 7.17 24.49
C ASP A 130 12.20 5.76 24.23
N GLY A 131 11.71 5.04 23.22
CA GLY A 131 12.11 3.67 22.91
C GLY A 131 11.37 2.59 23.72
N GLY A 132 10.38 2.96 24.54
CA GLY A 132 9.68 2.03 25.43
C GLY A 132 10.21 2.01 26.87
N HIS A 133 11.19 2.85 27.21
CA HIS A 133 11.81 2.88 28.54
C HIS A 133 12.36 4.27 28.91
N ASN A 134 12.77 4.44 30.17
CA ASN A 134 13.32 5.70 30.68
C ASN A 134 14.62 5.41 31.46
N SER A 135 15.78 5.66 30.85
CA SER A 135 17.10 5.34 31.42
C SER A 135 18.23 6.14 30.77
N THR A 136 19.37 6.26 31.47
CA THR A 136 20.61 6.77 30.89
C THR A 136 21.17 5.84 29.81
N ALA A 137 21.98 6.37 28.89
CA ALA A 137 22.56 5.64 27.74
C ALA A 137 23.35 4.36 28.08
N ASN A 138 23.79 4.22 29.33
CA ASN A 138 24.55 3.11 29.90
C ASN A 138 23.74 2.17 30.81
N ASN A 139 22.49 2.51 31.15
CA ASN A 139 21.64 1.65 31.98
C ASN A 139 20.73 0.78 31.11
N LEU A 140 21.07 -0.51 31.02
CA LEU A 140 20.42 -1.53 30.20
C LEU A 140 19.54 -2.50 31.02
N THR A 141 19.33 -2.29 32.33
CA THR A 141 18.63 -3.27 33.19
C THR A 141 17.14 -3.44 32.90
N TRP A 142 16.55 -2.52 32.16
CA TRP A 142 15.16 -2.56 31.67
C TRP A 142 14.91 -3.68 30.65
N ALA A 143 15.96 -4.17 29.98
CA ALA A 143 15.90 -5.27 29.01
C ALA A 143 15.94 -6.66 29.66
N LEU A 144 16.34 -6.75 30.94
CA LEU A 144 16.50 -8.02 31.65
C LEU A 144 15.15 -8.74 31.78
N GLY A 145 15.09 -9.97 31.27
CA GLY A 145 13.89 -10.83 31.30
C GLY A 145 12.73 -10.34 30.41
N ASN A 146 12.97 -9.37 29.53
CA ASN A 146 11.92 -8.63 28.85
C ASN A 146 12.26 -8.39 27.36
N ASP A 147 12.10 -9.44 26.54
CA ASP A 147 12.37 -9.38 25.10
C ASP A 147 11.41 -8.46 24.34
N GLU A 148 10.18 -8.29 24.84
CA GLU A 148 9.19 -7.35 24.30
C GLU A 148 9.71 -5.90 24.35
N SER A 149 10.31 -5.46 25.47
CA SER A 149 10.97 -4.15 25.51
C SER A 149 12.22 -4.07 24.63
N LYS A 150 12.97 -5.16 24.41
CA LYS A 150 14.12 -5.16 23.49
C LYS A 150 13.68 -4.89 22.05
N VAL A 151 12.60 -5.53 21.61
CA VAL A 151 11.98 -5.35 20.27
C VAL A 151 11.36 -3.95 20.13
N LEU A 152 10.69 -3.47 21.18
CA LEU A 152 10.10 -2.14 21.25
C LEU A 152 11.14 -1.03 21.03
N TYR A 153 12.27 -1.12 21.74
CA TYR A 153 13.44 -0.25 21.55
C TYR A 153 14.15 -0.49 20.20
N GLY A 154 14.16 -1.74 19.74
CA GLY A 154 14.81 -2.15 18.51
C GLY A 154 14.26 -1.43 17.29
N HIS A 155 12.93 -1.40 17.12
CA HIS A 155 12.29 -0.77 15.97
C HIS A 155 10.83 -0.30 16.17
N GLU A 156 10.02 -0.96 17.01
CA GLU A 156 8.57 -0.68 17.03
C GLU A 156 8.19 0.68 17.60
N ALA A 157 8.85 1.14 18.68
CA ALA A 157 8.51 2.40 19.33
C ALA A 157 8.69 3.58 18.36
N LEU A 158 9.74 3.55 17.55
CA LEU A 158 10.02 4.56 16.53
C LEU A 158 8.91 4.59 15.46
N HIS A 159 8.54 3.42 14.94
CA HIS A 159 7.50 3.26 13.91
C HIS A 159 6.12 3.72 14.41
N GLY A 160 5.71 3.25 15.59
CA GLY A 160 4.44 3.61 16.21
C GLY A 160 4.34 5.12 16.52
N SER A 161 5.43 5.69 17.07
CA SER A 161 5.54 7.11 17.35
C SER A 161 5.39 7.96 16.09
N LEU A 162 6.04 7.55 15.00
CA LEU A 162 5.93 8.25 13.72
C LEU A 162 4.50 8.21 13.16
N GLN A 163 3.85 7.04 13.14
CA GLN A 163 2.48 6.91 12.63
C GLN A 163 1.46 7.74 13.42
N LEU A 164 1.67 7.90 14.73
CA LEU A 164 0.82 8.74 15.58
C LEU A 164 1.17 10.23 15.40
N ALA A 165 2.45 10.58 15.35
CA ALA A 165 2.91 11.94 15.14
C ALA A 165 2.44 12.53 13.79
N GLN A 166 2.48 11.75 12.70
CA GLN A 166 1.93 12.15 11.40
C GLN A 166 0.46 12.58 11.49
N ARG A 167 -0.37 11.86 12.28
CA ARG A 167 -1.79 12.20 12.48
C ARG A 167 -1.95 13.47 13.31
N VAL A 168 -1.16 13.65 14.37
CA VAL A 168 -1.20 14.85 15.21
C VAL A 168 -0.80 16.10 14.41
N ILE A 169 0.27 16.01 13.61
CA ILE A 169 0.72 17.06 12.68
C ILE A 169 -0.40 17.40 11.68
N GLU A 170 -1.02 16.39 11.05
CA GLU A 170 -2.14 16.59 10.11
C GLU A 170 -3.33 17.33 10.75
N LYS A 171 -3.65 17.08 12.03
CA LYS A 171 -4.76 17.74 12.71
C LYS A 171 -4.41 19.11 13.30
N TYR A 172 -3.15 19.32 13.71
CA TYR A 172 -2.69 20.61 14.24
C TYR A 172 -2.59 21.68 13.14
N TYR A 173 -1.93 21.36 12.01
CA TYR A 173 -1.77 22.29 10.89
C TYR A 173 -2.91 22.21 9.84
N GLY A 174 -3.77 21.20 9.92
CA GLY A 174 -4.83 20.95 8.93
C GLY A 174 -4.33 20.38 7.60
N LEU A 175 -3.03 20.06 7.49
CA LEU A 175 -2.36 19.48 6.32
C LEU A 175 -1.37 18.40 6.78
N PRO A 176 -1.28 17.24 6.10
CA PRO A 176 -0.22 16.27 6.37
C PRO A 176 1.16 16.83 5.98
N PRO A 177 2.25 16.33 6.59
CA PRO A 177 3.61 16.69 6.17
C PRO A 177 3.86 16.26 4.71
N GLU A 178 4.46 17.16 3.92
CA GLU A 178 4.79 16.93 2.50
C GLU A 178 5.92 15.90 2.32
N ALA A 179 6.83 15.83 3.30
CA ALA A 179 7.91 14.84 3.37
C ALA A 179 8.29 14.54 4.83
N SER A 180 8.80 13.32 5.05
CA SER A 180 9.22 12.80 6.36
C SER A 180 10.73 12.56 6.36
N TYR A 181 11.44 13.17 7.30
CA TYR A 181 12.89 13.07 7.43
C TYR A 181 13.26 12.37 8.74
N PHE A 182 14.40 11.68 8.74
CA PHE A 182 15.05 11.17 9.95
C PHE A 182 16.44 11.79 10.12
N SER A 183 16.84 12.06 11.37
CA SER A 183 18.21 12.48 11.71
C SER A 183 18.69 11.82 12.99
N GLY A 184 19.73 11.00 12.93
CA GLY A 184 20.25 10.29 14.11
C GLY A 184 21.71 9.89 13.96
N THR A 185 22.41 9.83 15.10
CA THR A 185 23.81 9.37 15.17
C THR A 185 23.95 8.23 16.20
N SER A 186 24.99 7.41 16.12
CA SER A 186 25.20 6.28 17.04
C SER A 186 24.05 5.26 16.96
N ASP A 187 23.36 4.93 18.05
CA ASP A 187 22.14 4.11 17.98
C ASP A 187 21.02 4.80 17.17
N GLY A 188 20.90 6.13 17.21
CA GLY A 188 20.03 6.87 16.30
C GLY A 188 20.35 6.59 14.82
N GLY A 189 21.63 6.38 14.48
CA GLY A 189 22.02 5.95 13.14
C GLY A 189 21.55 4.53 12.80
N ARG A 190 21.61 3.60 13.77
CA ARG A 190 21.04 2.24 13.67
C ARG A 190 19.52 2.31 13.49
N GLN A 191 18.82 3.08 14.33
CA GLN A 191 17.37 3.29 14.29
C GLN A 191 16.89 3.72 12.89
N GLY A 192 17.53 4.73 12.29
CA GLY A 192 17.18 5.20 10.95
C GLY A 192 17.41 4.15 9.85
N LEU A 193 18.52 3.40 9.91
CA LEU A 193 18.82 2.34 8.95
C LEU A 193 17.92 1.10 9.12
N LYS A 194 17.59 0.72 10.36
CA LYS A 194 16.61 -0.34 10.70
C LYS A 194 15.20 0.03 10.22
N ALA A 195 14.80 1.30 10.35
CA ALA A 195 13.55 1.80 9.77
C ALA A 195 13.57 1.77 8.23
N ALA A 196 14.71 2.02 7.59
CA ALA A 196 14.85 1.88 6.12
C ALA A 196 14.72 0.41 5.66
N GLU A 197 15.16 -0.54 6.49
CA GLU A 197 15.12 -1.98 6.25
C GLU A 197 13.69 -2.55 6.44
N LEU A 198 13.05 -2.29 7.58
CA LEU A 198 11.73 -2.84 7.93
C LEU A 198 10.55 -1.99 7.46
N TYR A 199 10.66 -0.67 7.54
CA TYR A 199 9.57 0.29 7.34
C TYR A 199 9.89 1.35 6.25
N PRO A 200 10.26 0.95 5.01
CA PRO A 200 10.79 1.84 3.96
C PRO A 200 9.81 2.91 3.42
N ARG A 201 8.65 3.12 4.05
CA ARG A 201 7.68 4.20 3.76
C ARG A 201 7.66 5.30 4.82
N ASP A 202 8.26 5.06 5.98
CA ASP A 202 8.26 5.95 7.13
C ASP A 202 8.97 7.28 6.83
N PHE A 203 10.10 7.19 6.12
CA PHE A 203 10.95 8.33 5.80
C PHE A 203 11.13 8.47 4.29
N SER A 204 11.02 9.71 3.82
CA SER A 204 11.43 10.15 2.49
C SER A 204 12.96 10.29 2.43
N ALA A 205 13.61 10.61 3.55
CA ALA A 205 15.06 10.74 3.61
C ALA A 205 15.65 10.57 5.01
N LEU A 206 16.91 10.15 5.08
CA LEU A 206 17.67 9.85 6.30
C LEU A 206 19.00 10.63 6.32
N LEU A 207 19.29 11.28 7.45
CA LEU A 207 20.60 11.82 7.79
C LEU A 207 21.20 10.98 8.93
N ILE A 208 22.28 10.25 8.64
CA ILE A 208 22.80 9.19 9.50
C ILE A 208 24.25 9.49 9.90
N GLY A 209 24.50 9.78 11.18
CA GLY A 209 25.84 9.86 11.74
C GLY A 209 26.29 8.52 12.34
N ALA A 210 27.59 8.18 12.20
CA ALA A 210 28.29 7.13 12.93
C ALA A 210 27.42 5.94 13.43
N PRO A 211 26.74 5.20 12.55
CA PRO A 211 25.66 4.30 12.95
C PRO A 211 26.16 3.04 13.67
N ALA A 212 25.57 2.74 14.82
CA ALA A 212 25.75 1.50 15.58
C ALA A 212 24.98 0.32 14.95
N TRP A 213 25.11 0.12 13.63
CA TRP A 213 24.26 -0.76 12.83
C TRP A 213 24.42 -2.27 13.15
N TRP A 214 25.49 -2.64 13.85
CA TRP A 214 25.87 -4.03 14.18
C TRP A 214 26.17 -4.11 15.69
N GLN A 215 25.14 -3.98 16.53
CA GLN A 215 25.26 -3.92 17.98
C GLN A 215 25.88 -5.19 18.57
N SER A 216 25.47 -6.39 18.13
CA SER A 216 25.96 -7.65 18.70
C SER A 216 27.49 -7.81 18.53
N HIS A 217 28.01 -7.42 17.36
CA HIS A 217 29.44 -7.40 17.04
C HIS A 217 30.18 -6.21 17.67
N LEU A 218 29.60 -5.00 17.67
CA LEU A 218 30.17 -3.79 18.29
C LEU A 218 30.41 -3.98 19.80
N GLN A 219 29.41 -4.50 20.53
CA GLN A 219 29.56 -4.73 21.97
C GLN A 219 30.52 -5.90 22.25
N SER A 220 30.53 -6.94 21.41
CA SER A 220 31.54 -8.01 21.47
C SER A 220 32.98 -7.47 21.36
N TRP A 221 33.24 -6.66 20.33
CA TRP A 221 34.54 -6.00 20.12
C TRP A 221 34.95 -5.09 21.28
N ARG A 222 34.03 -4.31 21.84
CA ARG A 222 34.31 -3.44 23.01
C ARG A 222 34.78 -4.22 24.23
N ILE A 223 34.20 -5.39 24.52
CA ILE A 223 34.68 -6.24 25.62
C ILE A 223 36.07 -6.81 25.28
N ALA A 224 36.26 -7.38 24.09
CA ALA A 224 37.53 -7.96 23.68
C ALA A 224 38.69 -6.94 23.75
N ARG A 225 38.46 -5.71 23.29
CA ARG A 225 39.46 -4.63 23.32
C ARG A 225 39.71 -4.11 24.74
N GLY A 226 38.67 -3.89 25.54
CA GLY A 226 38.82 -3.52 26.96
C GLY A 226 39.62 -4.57 27.75
N VAL A 227 39.25 -5.85 27.65
CA VAL A 227 39.94 -6.97 28.31
C VAL A 227 41.40 -7.11 27.86
N SER A 228 41.73 -6.79 26.61
CA SER A 228 43.13 -6.80 26.14
C SER A 228 44.03 -5.83 26.92
N ASN A 229 43.49 -4.71 27.42
CA ASN A 229 44.22 -3.70 28.16
C ASN A 229 44.37 -4.00 29.67
N LEU A 230 43.79 -5.10 30.17
CA LEU A 230 43.67 -5.40 31.61
C LEU A 230 44.57 -6.57 32.07
N PRO A 231 44.98 -6.63 33.35
CA PRO A 231 44.65 -5.69 34.43
C PRO A 231 45.49 -4.40 34.40
N THR A 232 45.08 -3.40 35.18
CA THR A 232 45.69 -2.05 35.18
C THR A 232 47.06 -1.96 35.86
N ASP A 233 47.49 -3.01 36.57
CA ASP A 233 48.83 -3.15 37.17
C ASP A 233 49.83 -3.92 36.29
N ASP A 234 49.42 -4.36 35.10
CA ASP A 234 50.26 -5.07 34.12
C ASP A 234 51.15 -4.10 33.30
N ALA A 235 52.38 -4.50 32.97
CA ALA A 235 53.32 -3.72 32.18
C ALA A 235 52.88 -3.49 30.71
N LYS A 236 51.89 -4.26 30.22
CA LYS A 236 51.24 -4.07 28.91
C LYS A 236 50.17 -2.97 28.91
N HIS A 237 49.69 -2.54 30.08
CA HIS A 237 48.55 -1.63 30.20
C HIS A 237 48.83 -0.25 29.58
N LEU A 238 47.93 0.22 28.73
CA LEU A 238 47.91 1.57 28.16
C LEU A 238 47.02 2.48 29.00
N SER A 239 47.64 3.47 29.65
CA SER A 239 46.95 4.52 30.39
C SER A 239 46.57 5.72 29.49
N ALA A 240 45.79 6.65 30.02
CA ALA A 240 45.47 7.92 29.35
C ALA A 240 46.72 8.71 28.88
N GLY A 241 47.84 8.63 29.60
CA GLY A 241 49.10 9.24 29.18
C GLY A 241 49.73 8.55 27.96
N ASN A 242 49.56 7.23 27.84
CA ASN A 242 50.02 6.46 26.69
C ASN A 242 49.22 6.81 25.43
N PHE A 243 47.90 7.03 25.53
CA PHE A 243 47.08 7.45 24.40
C PHE A 243 47.56 8.77 23.78
N VAL A 244 47.94 9.76 24.61
CA VAL A 244 48.53 11.02 24.13
C VAL A 244 49.87 10.79 23.43
N VAL A 245 50.74 9.94 23.99
CA VAL A 245 52.04 9.57 23.39
C VAL A 245 51.85 8.86 22.03
N ILE A 246 50.84 8.00 21.88
CA ILE A 246 50.52 7.37 20.59
C ILE A 246 50.00 8.44 19.63
N GLY A 247 48.94 9.18 19.99
CA GLY A 247 48.29 10.17 19.12
C GLY A 247 49.24 11.26 18.62
N ASP A 248 50.13 11.77 19.47
CA ASP A 248 51.13 12.76 19.06
C ASP A 248 52.15 12.19 18.08
N ASN A 249 52.54 10.91 18.20
CA ASN A 249 53.46 10.27 17.27
C ASN A 249 52.77 9.72 16.01
N VAL A 250 51.47 9.42 16.08
CA VAL A 250 50.63 9.10 14.92
C VAL A 250 50.42 10.35 14.09
N ARG A 251 50.01 11.48 14.69
CA ARG A 251 49.87 12.76 13.97
C ARG A 251 51.17 13.14 13.24
N LYS A 252 52.33 13.09 13.92
CA LYS A 252 53.65 13.36 13.30
C LYS A 252 54.01 12.46 12.11
N GLN A 253 53.36 11.30 11.95
CA GLN A 253 53.61 10.36 10.85
C GLN A 253 52.52 10.38 9.78
N CYS A 254 51.28 10.76 10.14
CA CYS A 254 50.09 10.59 9.31
C CYS A 254 49.42 11.89 8.86
N ASP A 255 49.78 13.05 9.43
CA ASP A 255 49.29 14.38 9.02
C ASP A 255 49.58 14.62 7.53
N ALA A 256 50.87 14.62 7.16
CA ALA A 256 51.37 14.80 5.78
C ALA A 256 50.87 13.78 4.73
N ALA A 257 50.12 12.73 5.11
CA ALA A 257 49.72 11.65 4.22
C ALA A 257 48.75 12.11 3.10
N ASP A 258 47.93 13.14 3.33
CA ASP A 258 47.04 13.70 2.31
C ASP A 258 47.73 14.76 1.41
N GLY A 259 48.98 15.12 1.72
CA GLY A 259 49.75 16.19 1.10
C GLY A 259 49.77 17.52 1.86
N VAL A 260 49.23 17.57 3.09
CA VAL A 260 49.14 18.75 3.96
C VAL A 260 49.71 18.44 5.34
N GLU A 261 50.55 19.32 5.88
CA GLU A 261 50.92 19.30 7.30
C GLU A 261 50.12 20.40 8.02
N ASP A 262 48.97 20.05 8.61
CA ASP A 262 48.12 21.05 9.29
C ASP A 262 47.42 20.55 10.58
N GLY A 263 47.85 19.39 11.09
CA GLY A 263 47.50 18.80 12.38
C GLY A 263 46.43 17.70 12.33
N ILE A 264 46.03 17.24 11.14
CA ILE A 264 44.81 16.48 10.89
C ILE A 264 45.13 15.24 10.03
N VAL A 265 44.90 14.04 10.60
CA VAL A 265 45.00 12.79 9.82
C VAL A 265 43.79 12.65 8.91
N SER A 266 43.91 13.10 7.65
CA SER A 266 42.81 13.02 6.65
C SER A 266 42.79 11.72 5.85
N ASP A 267 43.94 11.09 5.64
CA ASP A 267 44.06 9.81 4.93
C ASP A 267 44.71 8.74 5.82
N PRO A 268 43.99 8.27 6.86
CA PRO A 268 44.49 7.22 7.74
C PRO A 268 44.69 5.88 7.03
N ALA A 269 44.04 5.66 5.88
CA ALA A 269 44.15 4.42 5.11
C ALA A 269 45.51 4.29 4.40
N ASN A 270 46.13 5.41 4.01
CA ASN A 270 47.47 5.44 3.43
C ASN A 270 48.60 5.66 4.46
N CYS A 271 48.30 5.82 5.76
CA CYS A 271 49.33 5.92 6.80
C CYS A 271 49.63 4.57 7.48
N THR A 272 50.90 4.16 7.48
CA THR A 272 51.39 3.03 8.30
C THR A 272 52.18 3.56 9.49
N VAL A 273 51.65 3.40 10.71
CA VAL A 273 52.26 3.89 11.95
C VAL A 273 53.51 3.06 12.31
N ASN A 274 54.68 3.69 12.30
CA ASN A 274 55.94 3.06 12.72
C ASN A 274 56.17 3.24 14.24
N PHE A 275 55.71 2.26 15.02
CA PHE A 275 55.87 2.23 16.48
C PHE A 275 57.32 2.25 16.96
N ALA A 276 58.29 1.79 16.16
CA ALA A 276 59.70 1.77 16.57
C ALA A 276 60.25 3.19 16.85
N LEU A 277 59.64 4.24 16.29
CA LEU A 277 59.98 5.63 16.53
C LEU A 277 59.57 6.14 17.92
N PHE A 278 58.79 5.36 18.69
CA PHE A 278 58.39 5.68 20.06
C PHE A 278 58.35 4.44 20.99
N THR A 279 59.02 3.35 20.63
CA THR A 279 59.29 2.22 21.54
C THR A 279 60.47 2.55 22.47
N CYS A 280 60.30 2.36 23.77
CA CYS A 280 61.33 2.64 24.76
C CYS A 280 62.62 1.82 24.50
N GLY A 281 63.77 2.47 24.62
CA GLY A 281 65.09 1.83 24.44
C GLY A 281 65.61 1.80 23.00
N GLN A 282 64.87 2.32 22.02
CA GLN A 282 65.39 2.58 20.67
C GLN A 282 66.23 3.87 20.63
N GLU A 283 67.17 3.95 19.68
CA GLU A 283 68.07 5.10 19.56
C GLU A 283 67.30 6.37 19.14
N GLY A 284 67.45 7.45 19.90
CA GLY A 284 66.80 8.74 19.65
C GLY A 284 65.38 8.90 20.23
N VAL A 285 64.82 7.87 20.88
CA VAL A 285 63.49 7.93 21.51
C VAL A 285 63.56 8.57 22.91
N ASP A 286 62.57 9.42 23.24
CA ASP A 286 62.43 10.02 24.57
C ASP A 286 61.98 8.98 25.60
N ALA A 287 62.82 8.74 26.61
CA ALA A 287 62.56 7.81 27.70
C ALA A 287 61.43 8.23 28.66
N GLN A 288 60.86 9.44 28.53
CA GLN A 288 59.66 9.89 29.25
C GLN A 288 58.39 9.91 28.38
N ALA A 289 58.51 9.68 27.06
CA ALA A 289 57.40 9.74 26.11
C ALA A 289 57.46 8.57 25.10
N CYS A 290 57.53 7.35 25.63
CA CYS A 290 57.65 6.11 24.86
C CYS A 290 56.75 4.99 25.42
N LEU A 291 56.58 3.91 24.65
CA LEU A 291 55.85 2.69 25.04
C LEU A 291 56.78 1.50 25.27
N THR A 292 56.40 0.59 26.18
CA THR A 292 57.00 -0.76 26.26
C THR A 292 56.65 -1.58 25.01
N THR A 293 57.42 -2.63 24.71
CA THR A 293 57.12 -3.56 23.59
C THR A 293 55.74 -4.19 23.74
N GLU A 294 55.31 -4.45 24.98
CA GLU A 294 54.02 -5.04 25.32
C GLU A 294 52.87 -4.04 25.09
N GLN A 295 53.04 -2.79 25.54
CA GLN A 295 52.13 -1.67 25.22
C GLN A 295 52.00 -1.43 23.71
N VAL A 296 53.11 -1.53 22.95
CA VAL A 296 53.08 -1.46 21.47
C VAL A 296 52.25 -2.60 20.88
N THR A 297 52.36 -3.83 21.42
CA THR A 297 51.54 -4.96 20.95
C THR A 297 50.05 -4.74 21.23
N ILE A 298 49.68 -4.20 22.40
CA ILE A 298 48.29 -3.82 22.67
C ILE A 298 47.82 -2.76 21.68
N ALA A 299 48.56 -1.65 21.52
CA ALA A 299 48.19 -0.54 20.64
C ALA A 299 48.03 -0.98 19.17
N GLN A 300 48.94 -1.82 18.65
CA GLN A 300 48.82 -2.43 17.33
C GLN A 300 47.54 -3.24 17.18
N SER A 301 47.11 -3.96 18.23
CA SER A 301 45.88 -4.74 18.19
C SER A 301 44.60 -3.90 18.12
N ILE A 302 44.63 -2.61 18.51
CA ILE A 302 43.45 -1.73 18.48
C ILE A 302 43.16 -1.22 17.07
N TYR A 303 44.21 -0.95 16.28
CA TYR A 303 44.11 -0.67 14.84
C TYR A 303 43.77 -1.91 14.00
N ALA A 304 44.01 -3.11 14.52
CA ALA A 304 43.70 -4.36 13.84
C ALA A 304 42.22 -4.75 13.99
N ASP A 305 41.67 -5.35 12.95
CA ASP A 305 40.35 -5.98 13.00
C ASP A 305 40.31 -7.08 14.08
N TYR A 306 39.17 -7.20 14.77
CA TYR A 306 38.94 -8.29 15.71
C TYR A 306 38.35 -9.47 14.95
N ASN A 307 39.17 -10.50 14.73
CA ASN A 307 38.79 -11.70 14.01
C ASN A 307 38.71 -12.90 14.95
N VAL A 308 37.77 -13.80 14.69
CA VAL A 308 37.59 -15.08 15.39
C VAL A 308 37.35 -16.17 14.34
N SER A 309 38.08 -17.28 14.42
CA SER A 309 38.01 -18.36 13.40
C SER A 309 38.16 -17.87 11.95
N ASP A 310 39.09 -16.92 11.73
CA ASP A 310 39.34 -16.20 10.47
C ASP A 310 38.17 -15.33 9.94
N GLU A 311 37.05 -15.22 10.64
CA GLU A 311 35.96 -14.29 10.33
C GLU A 311 36.08 -12.97 11.11
N ILE A 312 35.75 -11.84 10.47
CA ILE A 312 35.77 -10.52 11.12
C ILE A 312 34.54 -10.34 12.02
N VAL A 313 34.77 -10.18 13.32
CA VAL A 313 33.76 -9.72 14.27
C VAL A 313 33.56 -8.23 14.05
N PHE A 314 34.59 -7.40 14.20
CA PHE A 314 34.44 -5.95 14.03
C PHE A 314 35.77 -5.29 13.67
N PRO A 315 35.77 -4.23 12.84
CA PRO A 315 37.02 -3.63 12.37
C PRO A 315 37.81 -2.93 13.48
N GLY A 316 39.10 -2.69 13.21
CA GLY A 316 39.95 -1.84 14.03
C GLY A 316 39.60 -0.35 13.91
N VAL A 317 40.09 0.46 14.85
CA VAL A 317 40.04 1.94 14.75
C VAL A 317 41.05 2.45 13.72
N ASN A 318 40.89 3.68 13.25
CA ASN A 318 41.86 4.34 12.38
C ASN A 318 42.96 5.08 13.19
N PRO A 319 44.17 5.26 12.62
CA PRO A 319 45.12 6.29 13.02
C PRO A 319 44.47 7.68 13.13
N GLY A 320 44.74 8.39 14.23
CA GLY A 320 44.15 9.69 14.59
C GLY A 320 43.06 9.61 15.67
N SER A 321 42.60 8.41 16.03
CA SER A 321 41.51 8.17 17.00
C SER A 321 41.97 8.14 18.47
N GLU A 322 43.27 8.28 18.72
CA GLU A 322 43.90 7.86 19.98
C GLU A 322 43.36 8.60 21.19
N TYR A 323 43.00 9.88 21.02
CA TYR A 323 42.48 10.72 22.09
C TYR A 323 41.08 10.30 22.59
N GLU A 324 40.33 9.50 21.83
CA GLU A 324 39.07 8.88 22.28
C GLU A 324 39.26 7.47 22.87
N TRP A 325 40.45 6.86 22.82
CA TRP A 325 40.66 5.45 23.22
C TRP A 325 40.28 5.14 24.68
N GLY A 326 40.25 6.15 25.56
CA GLY A 326 39.76 5.99 26.94
C GLY A 326 38.30 5.51 27.04
N ALA A 327 37.48 5.70 26.01
CA ALA A 327 36.11 5.15 25.95
C ALA A 327 36.07 3.63 25.66
N LEU A 328 37.16 3.08 25.11
CA LEU A 328 37.31 1.67 24.73
C LEU A 328 38.20 0.89 25.72
N LEU A 329 39.21 1.54 26.29
CA LEU A 329 40.35 0.93 27.01
C LEU A 329 40.50 1.44 28.45
N GLY A 330 39.38 1.68 29.14
CA GLY A 330 39.37 2.13 30.54
C GLY A 330 39.86 1.07 31.55
N ASP A 331 39.79 1.43 32.84
CA ASP A 331 40.24 0.59 33.97
C ASP A 331 39.41 -0.70 34.16
N GLU A 332 38.25 -0.78 33.50
CA GLU A 332 37.34 -1.93 33.41
C GLU A 332 36.79 -1.99 31.97
N PRO A 333 36.31 -3.13 31.46
CA PRO A 333 35.73 -3.22 30.12
C PRO A 333 34.45 -2.37 29.98
N ASN A 334 34.22 -1.81 28.78
CA ASN A 334 33.17 -0.83 28.52
C ASN A 334 31.79 -1.24 29.10
N GLU A 335 31.25 -0.40 30.00
CA GLU A 335 30.07 -0.72 30.81
C GLU A 335 28.81 -1.02 29.97
N VAL A 336 28.65 -0.34 28.82
CA VAL A 336 27.52 -0.55 27.90
C VAL A 336 27.60 -1.94 27.29
N ALA A 337 28.81 -2.37 26.92
CA ALA A 337 29.03 -3.68 26.31
C ALA A 337 28.83 -4.82 27.31
N VAL A 338 29.35 -4.69 28.53
CA VAL A 338 29.09 -5.64 29.63
C VAL A 338 27.60 -5.67 29.99
N GLY A 339 26.95 -4.50 30.04
CA GLY A 339 25.51 -4.38 30.26
C GLY A 339 24.66 -5.03 29.16
N TYR A 340 25.12 -4.98 27.91
CA TYR A 340 24.47 -5.66 26.78
C TYR A 340 24.59 -7.19 26.91
N MET A 341 25.78 -7.71 27.21
CA MET A 341 25.94 -9.15 27.44
C MET A 341 25.07 -9.65 28.59
N LYS A 342 25.01 -8.93 29.71
CA LYS A 342 24.14 -9.26 30.86
C LYS A 342 22.65 -9.23 30.51
N ASN A 343 22.13 -8.10 30.04
CA ASN A 343 20.68 -7.85 29.99
C ASN A 343 20.04 -8.22 28.65
N PHE A 344 20.78 -8.15 27.54
CA PHE A 344 20.26 -8.48 26.20
C PHE A 344 20.56 -9.93 25.81
N VAL A 345 21.82 -10.36 25.89
CA VAL A 345 22.31 -11.62 25.29
C VAL A 345 22.14 -12.82 26.22
N PHE A 346 22.73 -12.81 27.42
CA PHE A 346 22.70 -13.96 28.34
C PHE A 346 21.53 -13.95 29.33
N ASN A 347 20.90 -12.79 29.53
CA ASN A 347 19.82 -12.59 30.49
C ASN A 347 20.22 -12.99 31.94
N ASP A 348 21.45 -12.66 32.33
CA ASP A 348 22.10 -13.07 33.57
C ASP A 348 22.81 -11.88 34.22
N THR A 349 22.44 -11.55 35.47
CA THR A 349 23.06 -10.46 36.23
C THR A 349 24.45 -10.83 36.76
N GLU A 350 24.75 -12.11 36.91
CA GLU A 350 25.99 -12.62 37.48
C GLU A 350 27.07 -12.85 36.41
N TRP A 351 26.72 -12.76 35.12
CA TRP A 351 27.66 -12.92 34.00
C TRP A 351 28.85 -11.95 34.13
N ALA A 352 30.05 -12.49 34.34
CA ALA A 352 31.25 -11.70 34.48
C ALA A 352 31.94 -11.52 33.12
N TRP A 353 32.51 -10.34 32.85
CA TRP A 353 33.30 -10.11 31.64
C TRP A 353 34.51 -11.04 31.55
N SER A 354 35.01 -11.57 32.67
CA SER A 354 36.07 -12.58 32.74
C SER A 354 35.66 -13.97 32.23
N SER A 355 34.38 -14.18 31.90
CA SER A 355 33.89 -15.36 31.17
C SER A 355 33.81 -15.18 29.65
N TYR A 356 34.07 -13.95 29.15
CA TYR A 356 34.08 -13.65 27.73
C TYR A 356 35.15 -14.45 26.99
N ASN A 357 34.78 -15.02 25.85
CA ASN A 357 35.63 -15.90 25.05
C ASN A 357 35.14 -15.94 23.59
N GLU A 358 35.90 -16.60 22.72
CA GLU A 358 35.69 -16.65 21.27
C GLU A 358 34.32 -17.20 20.80
N THR A 359 33.55 -17.90 21.64
CA THR A 359 32.18 -18.32 21.25
C THR A 359 31.12 -17.23 21.46
N VAL A 360 31.41 -16.18 22.24
CA VAL A 360 30.44 -15.13 22.58
C VAL A 360 30.02 -14.27 21.37
N PRO A 361 30.90 -13.83 20.46
CA PRO A 361 30.50 -13.09 19.25
C PRO A 361 29.43 -13.81 18.42
N ALA A 362 29.65 -15.09 18.12
CA ALA A 362 28.71 -15.89 17.34
C ALA A 362 27.36 -16.03 18.06
N TYR A 363 27.37 -16.33 19.36
CA TYR A 363 26.14 -16.43 20.14
C TYR A 363 25.37 -15.10 20.21
N ALA A 364 26.06 -13.96 20.32
CA ALA A 364 25.43 -12.64 20.33
C ALA A 364 24.79 -12.30 18.96
N ASN A 365 25.48 -12.60 17.86
CA ASN A 365 24.97 -12.44 16.49
C ASN A 365 23.75 -13.33 16.23
N ASP A 366 23.85 -14.63 16.54
CA ASP A 366 22.79 -15.61 16.29
C ASP A 366 21.53 -15.33 17.12
N THR A 367 21.69 -14.67 18.27
CA THR A 367 20.56 -14.25 19.13
C THR A 367 19.92 -12.93 18.66
N ASN A 368 20.71 -12.00 18.08
CA ASN A 368 20.31 -10.63 17.70
C ASN A 368 19.19 -10.01 18.59
N PRO A 369 19.40 -9.92 19.91
CA PRO A 369 18.32 -9.65 20.87
C PRO A 369 17.69 -8.27 20.64
N GLY A 370 16.39 -8.24 20.33
CA GLY A 370 15.64 -7.04 19.97
C GLY A 370 15.75 -6.64 18.48
N GLU A 371 16.21 -7.54 17.61
CA GLU A 371 16.41 -7.31 16.17
C GLU A 371 17.25 -6.04 15.86
N LEU A 372 18.22 -5.74 16.71
CA LEU A 372 18.99 -4.50 16.67
C LEU A 372 19.84 -4.37 15.40
N ASP A 373 20.46 -5.46 14.96
CA ASP A 373 21.42 -5.45 13.85
C ASP A 373 20.74 -5.25 12.50
N VAL A 374 21.25 -4.31 11.69
CA VAL A 374 20.77 -3.99 10.34
C VAL A 374 21.52 -4.88 9.33
N ASN A 375 21.10 -6.13 9.22
CA ASN A 375 21.86 -7.21 8.57
C ASN A 375 21.26 -7.74 7.26
N SER A 376 20.16 -7.15 6.76
CA SER A 376 19.58 -7.49 5.45
C SER A 376 20.36 -6.83 4.31
N PHE A 377 20.86 -5.61 4.53
CA PHE A 377 21.51 -4.70 3.54
C PHE A 377 20.65 -4.37 2.29
N ASN A 378 19.46 -4.97 2.15
CA ASN A 378 18.59 -4.84 0.99
C ASN A 378 17.64 -3.65 1.12
N LEU A 379 18.18 -2.45 0.90
CA LEU A 379 17.40 -1.20 0.91
C LEU A 379 16.70 -0.90 -0.43
N THR A 380 16.55 -1.89 -1.33
CA THR A 380 15.94 -1.68 -2.66
C THR A 380 14.50 -1.21 -2.60
N GLN A 381 13.73 -1.57 -1.57
CA GLN A 381 12.37 -1.07 -1.40
C GLN A 381 12.38 0.43 -1.04
N PHE A 382 13.26 0.87 -0.14
CA PHE A 382 13.46 2.28 0.22
C PHE A 382 13.88 3.13 -0.99
N SER A 383 14.88 2.68 -1.74
CA SER A 383 15.36 3.40 -2.92
C SER A 383 14.33 3.42 -4.06
N SER A 384 13.55 2.35 -4.26
CA SER A 384 12.46 2.30 -5.25
C SER A 384 11.30 3.26 -4.94
N LEU A 385 11.14 3.68 -3.69
CA LEU A 385 10.18 4.69 -3.25
C LEU A 385 10.72 6.12 -3.38
N GLY A 386 11.95 6.28 -3.89
CA GLY A 386 12.66 7.56 -4.05
C GLY A 386 13.52 7.96 -2.85
N GLY A 387 13.56 7.13 -1.80
CA GLY A 387 14.20 7.44 -0.52
C GLY A 387 15.67 7.82 -0.64
N LYS A 388 16.10 8.85 0.12
CA LYS A 388 17.48 9.38 0.12
C LYS A 388 18.22 9.15 1.42
N ILE A 389 19.52 8.88 1.37
CA ILE A 389 20.39 8.70 2.54
C ILE A 389 21.66 9.53 2.37
N ILE A 390 21.91 10.43 3.32
CA ILE A 390 23.25 10.98 3.58
C ILE A 390 23.73 10.31 4.87
N MET A 391 24.78 9.50 4.76
CA MET A 391 25.48 8.93 5.91
C MET A 391 26.84 9.60 6.04
N TYR A 392 27.29 9.83 7.28
CA TYR A 392 28.64 10.33 7.54
C TYR A 392 29.26 9.69 8.78
N HIS A 393 30.59 9.71 8.83
CA HIS A 393 31.36 9.16 9.94
C HIS A 393 32.63 9.98 10.16
N GLY A 394 32.97 10.27 11.41
CA GLY A 394 34.27 10.83 11.77
C GLY A 394 35.37 9.78 11.56
N LEU A 395 36.47 10.13 10.88
CA LEU A 395 37.55 9.18 10.62
C LEU A 395 38.33 8.80 11.89
N ALA A 396 38.29 9.62 12.93
CA ALA A 396 38.97 9.41 14.21
C ALA A 396 38.02 8.88 15.31
N ASP A 397 36.82 8.39 14.96
CA ASP A 397 35.88 7.78 15.91
C ASP A 397 36.45 6.49 16.52
N ALA A 398 36.66 6.47 17.85
CA ALA A 398 37.09 5.28 18.60
C ALA A 398 35.92 4.54 19.28
N HIS A 399 34.74 5.15 19.32
CA HIS A 399 33.53 4.54 19.88
C HIS A 399 32.92 3.53 18.90
N ILE A 400 32.95 3.86 17.60
CA ILE A 400 32.52 3.03 16.47
C ILE A 400 33.49 3.34 15.31
N PRO A 401 34.30 2.41 14.79
CA PRO A 401 35.23 2.73 13.71
C PRO A 401 34.52 3.11 12.42
N ALA A 402 35.01 4.15 11.73
CA ALA A 402 34.50 4.58 10.42
C ALA A 402 34.45 3.46 9.37
N THR A 403 35.39 2.51 9.46
CA THR A 403 35.45 1.28 8.66
C THR A 403 34.16 0.44 8.75
N ALA A 404 33.44 0.45 9.87
CA ALA A 404 32.16 -0.22 10.00
C ALA A 404 31.07 0.41 9.09
N SER A 405 31.08 1.72 8.88
CA SER A 405 30.20 2.37 7.89
C SER A 405 30.62 2.10 6.45
N ARG A 406 31.93 1.97 6.18
CA ARG A 406 32.43 1.53 4.87
C ARG A 406 31.90 0.12 4.55
N LEU A 407 32.07 -0.82 5.47
CA LEU A 407 31.59 -2.21 5.33
C LEU A 407 30.07 -2.29 5.13
N TYR A 408 29.28 -1.48 5.84
CA TYR A 408 27.82 -1.40 5.61
C TYR A 408 27.50 -0.89 4.20
N TYR A 409 28.14 0.20 3.76
CA TYR A 409 27.91 0.79 2.45
C TYR A 409 28.30 -0.16 1.32
N ASP A 410 29.49 -0.77 1.40
CA ASP A 410 29.99 -1.74 0.42
C ASP A 410 29.06 -2.97 0.32
N LYS A 411 28.49 -3.44 1.45
CA LYS A 411 27.46 -4.52 1.48
C LYS A 411 26.14 -4.08 0.83
N VAL A 412 25.65 -2.87 1.09
CA VAL A 412 24.44 -2.33 0.44
C VAL A 412 24.65 -2.13 -1.06
N VAL A 413 25.86 -1.75 -1.50
CA VAL A 413 26.22 -1.68 -2.93
C VAL A 413 26.18 -3.07 -3.57
N ALA A 414 26.81 -4.07 -2.96
CA ALA A 414 26.77 -5.45 -3.45
C ALA A 414 25.33 -5.97 -3.56
N GLN A 415 24.52 -5.79 -2.50
CA GLN A 415 23.11 -6.23 -2.46
C GLN A 415 22.20 -5.45 -3.43
N SER A 416 22.61 -4.24 -3.85
CA SER A 416 21.92 -3.42 -4.85
C SER A 416 22.35 -3.70 -6.30
N GLY A 417 23.21 -4.70 -6.53
CA GLY A 417 23.68 -5.11 -7.88
C GLY A 417 25.10 -4.66 -8.23
N GLY A 418 25.87 -4.12 -7.29
CA GLY A 418 27.30 -3.83 -7.44
C GLY A 418 27.67 -2.49 -8.09
N ASP A 419 26.70 -1.73 -8.62
CA ASP A 419 26.93 -0.41 -9.19
C ASP A 419 26.93 0.67 -8.10
N ILE A 420 28.12 1.13 -7.72
CA ILE A 420 28.31 2.18 -6.71
C ILE A 420 27.77 3.54 -7.15
N GLU A 421 27.77 3.87 -8.44
CA GLU A 421 27.24 5.15 -8.94
C GLU A 421 25.72 5.16 -8.95
N ALA A 422 25.09 4.03 -9.31
CA ALA A 422 23.65 3.84 -9.15
C ALA A 422 23.21 3.97 -7.67
N VAL A 423 24.02 3.47 -6.73
CA VAL A 423 23.77 3.66 -5.30
C VAL A 423 24.03 5.10 -4.85
N ARG A 424 25.10 5.78 -5.31
CA ARG A 424 25.32 7.23 -5.08
C ARG A 424 24.21 8.12 -5.63
N GLY A 425 23.30 7.61 -6.48
CA GLY A 425 22.05 8.26 -6.89
C GLY A 425 20.96 8.34 -5.81
N TRP A 426 21.10 7.62 -4.69
CA TRP A 426 20.16 7.66 -3.56
C TRP A 426 20.78 7.48 -2.17
N PHE A 427 22.00 6.98 -2.04
CA PHE A 427 22.73 6.79 -0.79
C PHE A 427 24.18 7.23 -0.96
N ARG A 428 24.59 8.29 -0.25
CA ARG A 428 25.97 8.81 -0.23
C ARG A 428 26.56 8.71 1.17
N LEU A 429 27.83 8.31 1.24
CA LEU A 429 28.63 8.20 2.45
C LEU A 429 29.75 9.25 2.43
N PHE A 430 29.90 10.01 3.51
CA PHE A 430 30.90 11.07 3.68
C PHE A 430 31.80 10.76 4.89
N PHE A 431 33.11 10.89 4.74
CA PHE A 431 34.08 10.67 5.82
C PHE A 431 34.73 11.97 6.25
N LEU A 432 34.75 12.27 7.56
CA LEU A 432 35.25 13.54 8.10
C LEU A 432 36.64 13.36 8.78
N PRO A 433 37.73 13.81 8.14
CA PRO A 433 39.09 13.91 8.72
C PRO A 433 39.17 14.50 10.12
N GLY A 434 39.92 13.87 11.01
CA GLY A 434 40.18 14.34 12.38
C GLY A 434 38.96 14.39 13.33
N VAL A 435 37.75 14.07 12.86
CA VAL A 435 36.52 14.06 13.67
C VAL A 435 36.37 12.71 14.36
N GLY A 436 36.09 12.76 15.67
CA GLY A 436 35.73 11.60 16.50
C GLY A 436 34.25 11.23 16.40
N HIS A 437 33.65 10.77 17.48
CA HIS A 437 32.27 10.24 17.45
C HIS A 437 31.19 11.31 17.19
N LYS A 438 31.43 12.57 17.59
CA LYS A 438 30.49 13.70 17.39
C LYS A 438 31.15 15.04 17.08
N ASN A 439 32.34 15.28 17.61
CA ASN A 439 33.12 16.52 17.49
C ASN A 439 34.58 16.18 17.17
N THR A 440 35.51 17.10 17.41
CA THR A 440 36.94 16.94 17.12
C THR A 440 37.79 17.25 18.35
N THR A 441 38.90 16.53 18.50
CA THR A 441 39.95 16.77 19.50
C THR A 441 41.13 17.58 18.93
N VAL A 442 41.10 17.87 17.63
CA VAL A 442 42.06 18.71 16.89
C VAL A 442 41.34 19.83 16.13
N ASP A 443 42.06 20.73 15.46
CA ASP A 443 41.47 21.85 14.70
C ASP A 443 40.85 21.42 13.34
N ALA A 444 40.16 20.28 13.30
CA ALA A 444 39.51 19.76 12.09
C ALA A 444 38.15 20.44 11.80
N PRO A 445 37.82 20.74 10.53
CA PRO A 445 36.46 21.08 10.13
C PRO A 445 35.51 19.92 10.38
N TRP A 446 34.65 20.05 11.39
CA TRP A 446 33.83 18.95 11.90
C TRP A 446 32.33 19.19 11.70
N TYR A 447 31.88 20.44 11.73
CA TYR A 447 30.46 20.77 11.72
C TYR A 447 29.91 20.82 10.30
N ILE A 448 28.87 20.00 10.04
CA ILE A 448 28.10 19.94 8.79
C ILE A 448 26.57 19.98 9.04
N GLY A 449 26.13 20.44 10.22
CA GLY A 449 24.70 20.37 10.60
C GLY A 449 24.19 18.94 10.84
N GLY A 450 25.08 17.99 11.18
CA GLY A 450 24.72 16.59 11.40
C GLY A 450 24.07 16.30 12.77
N PRO A 451 23.31 15.19 12.91
CA PRO A 451 22.80 14.70 14.20
C PRO A 451 23.90 14.53 15.25
N GLY A 452 23.63 14.96 16.48
CA GLY A 452 24.60 14.93 17.57
C GLY A 452 25.65 16.05 17.52
N GLN A 453 25.74 16.84 16.43
CA GLN A 453 26.70 17.93 16.28
C GLN A 453 26.19 19.27 16.85
N ALA A 454 24.92 19.61 16.59
CA ALA A 454 24.32 20.85 17.09
C ALA A 454 24.29 20.89 18.63
N GLU A 455 24.13 19.74 19.26
CA GLU A 455 24.16 19.54 20.71
C GLU A 455 25.56 19.72 21.33
N GLN A 456 26.63 19.75 20.52
CA GLN A 456 27.98 20.10 20.99
C GLN A 456 28.27 21.61 20.90
N LEU A 457 27.42 22.40 20.22
CA LEU A 457 27.61 23.84 20.09
C LEU A 457 27.05 24.61 21.28
N VAL A 458 27.76 25.67 21.69
CA VAL A 458 27.28 26.61 22.71
C VAL A 458 25.91 27.18 22.28
N GLY A 459 24.88 26.94 23.10
CA GLY A 459 23.50 27.39 22.83
C GLY A 459 22.69 26.51 21.86
N GLY A 460 23.20 25.35 21.43
CA GLY A 460 22.45 24.37 20.63
C GLY A 460 21.98 24.92 19.28
N GLY A 461 22.89 25.58 18.54
CA GLY A 461 22.60 26.26 17.27
C GLY A 461 22.69 25.36 16.03
N ASN A 462 21.97 25.74 14.97
CA ASN A 462 22.11 25.23 13.61
C ASN A 462 23.02 26.14 12.76
N SER A 463 24.28 26.26 13.19
CA SER A 463 25.19 27.35 12.82
C SER A 463 26.15 27.02 11.67
N SER A 464 25.66 26.38 10.61
CA SER A 464 26.41 26.18 9.36
C SER A 464 26.79 27.54 8.73
N VAL A 465 28.01 27.71 8.20
CA VAL A 465 28.52 29.02 7.73
C VAL A 465 29.01 28.95 6.27
N PRO A 466 28.32 29.60 5.31
CA PRO A 466 26.95 30.10 5.38
C PRO A 466 25.93 28.98 5.61
N SER A 467 24.77 29.30 6.18
CA SER A 467 23.72 28.29 6.44
C SER A 467 22.93 28.00 5.16
N ASN A 468 23.35 26.98 4.41
CA ASN A 468 22.75 26.54 3.16
C ASN A 468 23.13 25.09 2.81
N ALA A 469 22.52 24.55 1.74
CA ALA A 469 22.70 23.17 1.26
C ALA A 469 24.13 22.79 0.76
N THR A 470 25.09 23.71 0.75
CA THR A 470 26.51 23.43 0.45
C THR A 470 27.31 23.13 1.72
N ASN A 471 26.95 23.75 2.84
CA ASN A 471 27.64 23.65 4.13
C ASN A 471 26.88 22.80 5.16
N ASP A 472 25.60 22.54 4.91
CA ASP A 472 24.69 21.91 5.85
C ASP A 472 24.04 20.65 5.26
N ALA A 473 24.25 19.51 5.91
CA ALA A 473 23.80 18.20 5.44
C ALA A 473 22.28 18.03 5.49
N LEU A 474 21.57 18.72 6.40
CA LEU A 474 20.12 18.66 6.50
C LEU A 474 19.44 19.55 5.44
N TYR A 475 20.01 20.70 5.10
CA TYR A 475 19.59 21.45 3.90
C TYR A 475 19.99 20.74 2.60
N ALA A 476 21.14 20.08 2.54
CA ALA A 476 21.54 19.25 1.39
C ALA A 476 20.57 18.09 1.15
N LEU A 477 20.14 17.41 2.22
CA LEU A 477 19.17 16.32 2.14
C LEU A 477 17.79 16.80 1.66
N GLN A 478 17.32 17.95 2.16
CA GLN A 478 16.08 18.59 1.70
C GLN A 478 16.16 18.95 0.21
N LEU A 479 17.24 19.60 -0.22
CA LEU A 479 17.44 19.95 -1.63
C LEU A 479 17.45 18.71 -2.53
N TRP A 480 18.03 17.60 -2.07
CA TRP A 480 18.05 16.32 -2.81
C TRP A 480 16.66 15.69 -2.96
N VAL A 481 15.83 15.75 -1.93
CA VAL A 481 14.42 15.28 -1.97
C VAL A 481 13.56 16.18 -2.87
N GLU A 482 13.69 17.51 -2.74
CA GLU A 482 12.82 18.48 -3.40
C GLU A 482 13.15 18.71 -4.88
N SER A 483 14.44 18.69 -5.23
CA SER A 483 14.92 19.05 -6.59
C SER A 483 15.60 17.89 -7.33
N GLY A 484 15.88 16.78 -6.66
CA GLY A 484 16.72 15.70 -7.19
C GLY A 484 18.23 16.00 -7.16
N THR A 485 18.65 17.20 -6.76
CA THR A 485 20.07 17.62 -6.74
C THR A 485 20.82 16.98 -5.57
N ALA A 486 21.65 15.98 -5.86
CA ALA A 486 22.49 15.33 -4.85
C ALA A 486 23.71 16.20 -4.47
N PRO A 487 24.17 16.21 -3.20
CA PRO A 487 25.36 16.96 -2.80
C PRO A 487 26.64 16.27 -3.26
N GLU A 488 27.36 16.88 -4.21
CA GLU A 488 28.67 16.41 -4.68
C GLU A 488 29.81 16.65 -3.68
N SER A 489 29.59 17.52 -2.69
CA SER A 489 30.40 17.67 -1.47
C SER A 489 29.56 18.37 -0.40
N ILE A 490 29.97 18.28 0.88
CA ILE A 490 29.40 19.07 1.99
C ILE A 490 30.55 19.78 2.70
N VAL A 491 30.51 21.11 2.79
CA VAL A 491 31.63 21.91 3.31
C VAL A 491 31.57 22.00 4.84
N ALA A 492 32.38 21.16 5.49
CA ALA A 492 32.54 21.14 6.94
C ALA A 492 33.26 22.40 7.44
N SER A 493 32.95 22.80 8.67
CA SER A 493 33.46 24.04 9.30
C SER A 493 34.02 23.79 10.71
N THR A 494 34.97 24.64 11.13
CA THR A 494 35.37 24.77 12.54
C THR A 494 35.83 26.20 12.85
N TRP A 495 35.78 26.58 14.12
CA TRP A 495 36.04 27.94 14.63
C TRP A 495 37.22 27.96 15.61
N THR A 496 37.73 29.16 15.89
CA THR A 496 38.85 29.42 16.82
C THR A 496 38.58 28.93 18.25
N ASN A 497 37.30 28.79 18.64
CA ASN A 497 36.87 27.84 19.65
C ASN A 497 35.93 26.83 18.98
N SER A 498 36.32 25.56 18.87
CA SER A 498 35.68 24.59 17.97
C SER A 498 34.19 24.33 18.24
N THR A 499 33.70 24.63 19.46
CA THR A 499 32.29 24.47 19.89
C THR A 499 31.52 25.79 20.00
N ASP A 500 32.15 26.95 19.77
CA ASP A 500 31.50 28.26 19.85
C ASP A 500 31.46 28.95 18.46
N PRO A 501 30.32 28.86 17.75
CA PRO A 501 30.17 29.41 16.40
C PRO A 501 30.10 30.95 16.37
N SER A 502 30.15 31.62 17.52
CA SER A 502 30.28 33.08 17.60
C SER A 502 31.74 33.57 17.49
N THR A 503 32.71 32.65 17.60
CA THR A 503 34.14 32.94 17.42
C THR A 503 34.54 32.99 15.94
N GLU A 504 35.76 33.42 15.63
CA GLU A 504 36.22 33.54 14.25
C GLU A 504 36.34 32.16 13.58
N LEU A 505 35.83 32.05 12.35
CA LEU A 505 35.88 30.84 11.52
C LEU A 505 37.35 30.50 11.20
N LEU A 506 37.82 29.34 11.68
CA LEU A 506 39.23 28.96 11.62
C LEU A 506 39.55 28.24 10.30
N ARG A 507 38.73 27.26 9.90
CA ARG A 507 38.96 26.40 8.71
C ARG A 507 37.65 25.88 8.13
N GLN A 508 37.62 25.64 6.83
CA GLN A 508 36.59 24.83 6.16
C GLN A 508 37.20 23.90 5.10
N ARG A 509 36.58 22.74 4.87
CA ARG A 509 36.97 21.80 3.79
C ARG A 509 35.74 21.14 3.15
N PRO A 510 35.74 20.89 1.82
CA PRO A 510 34.70 20.14 1.13
C PRO A 510 34.84 18.64 1.41
N ILE A 511 33.93 18.09 2.21
CA ILE A 511 33.87 16.66 2.49
C ILE A 511 33.25 15.94 1.29
N CYS A 512 33.98 14.95 0.77
CA CYS A 512 33.65 14.26 -0.48
C CYS A 512 32.83 12.98 -0.25
N PRO A 513 31.96 12.61 -1.19
CA PRO A 513 31.23 11.34 -1.16
C PRO A 513 32.17 10.19 -1.55
N TYR A 514 32.32 9.21 -0.65
CA TYR A 514 33.05 7.96 -0.88
C TYR A 514 32.57 7.29 -2.19
N PRO A 515 33.50 6.78 -3.04
CA PRO A 515 34.93 6.57 -2.79
C PRO A 515 35.84 7.76 -3.15
N ALA A 516 35.30 8.96 -3.44
CA ALA A 516 36.15 10.14 -3.64
C ALA A 516 36.64 10.70 -2.29
N THR A 517 37.92 11.08 -2.23
CA THR A 517 38.54 11.74 -1.09
C THR A 517 38.81 13.22 -1.40
N GLN A 518 38.87 14.05 -0.35
CA GLN A 518 39.37 15.43 -0.49
C GLN A 518 40.88 15.41 -0.75
N LYS A 519 41.37 16.32 -1.59
CA LYS A 519 42.79 16.48 -1.85
C LYS A 519 43.14 17.96 -2.01
N TYR A 520 44.21 18.39 -1.34
CA TYR A 520 44.76 19.74 -1.48
C TYR A 520 45.38 19.94 -2.88
N ILE A 521 45.15 21.09 -3.50
CA ILE A 521 45.58 21.35 -4.89
C ILE A 521 47.07 21.72 -5.02
N GLY A 522 47.77 21.96 -3.91
CA GLY A 522 49.17 22.41 -3.88
C GLY A 522 49.35 23.93 -3.89
N GLU A 523 48.26 24.68 -4.05
CA GLU A 523 48.20 26.14 -4.00
C GLU A 523 46.94 26.61 -3.25
N GLY A 524 46.88 27.90 -2.87
CA GLY A 524 45.81 28.45 -2.03
C GLY A 524 46.15 28.45 -0.54
N GLU A 525 45.16 28.77 0.30
CA GLU A 525 45.28 28.82 1.76
C GLU A 525 44.58 27.59 2.36
N GLN A 526 45.27 26.81 3.21
CA GLN A 526 44.76 25.55 3.77
C GLN A 526 43.51 25.71 4.66
N SER A 527 43.19 26.93 5.11
CA SER A 527 41.96 27.23 5.84
C SER A 527 40.71 27.29 4.96
N LYS A 528 40.88 27.37 3.62
CA LYS A 528 39.81 27.68 2.66
C LYS A 528 39.36 26.43 1.90
N PRO A 529 38.04 26.27 1.67
CA PRO A 529 37.51 25.08 1.01
C PRO A 529 37.86 25.02 -0.48
N GLU A 530 38.06 26.16 -1.16
CA GLU A 530 38.49 26.23 -2.56
C GLU A 530 39.92 25.73 -2.82
N SER A 531 40.74 25.57 -1.77
CA SER A 531 42.08 24.96 -1.87
C SER A 531 42.05 23.42 -1.95
N PHE A 532 40.86 22.81 -1.90
CA PHE A 532 40.68 21.36 -1.94
C PHE A 532 39.70 20.94 -3.04
N ILE A 533 39.95 19.76 -3.61
CA ILE A 533 39.09 19.14 -4.64
C ILE A 533 38.74 17.72 -4.25
N CYS A 534 37.57 17.24 -4.68
CA CYS A 534 37.22 15.82 -4.58
C CYS A 534 37.84 15.03 -5.74
N THR A 535 38.68 14.04 -5.43
CA THR A 535 39.30 13.16 -6.41
C THR A 535 38.94 11.70 -6.17
N SER A 536 38.52 10.98 -7.22
CA SER A 536 38.31 9.53 -7.17
C SER A 536 39.61 8.79 -7.46
N SER A 537 40.08 8.01 -6.49
CA SER A 537 41.31 7.21 -6.56
C SER A 537 41.17 5.89 -7.33
N LEU A 538 40.29 5.85 -8.35
CA LEU A 538 40.08 4.70 -9.24
C LEU A 538 41.22 4.54 -10.27
N SER A 539 42.43 4.34 -9.76
CA SER A 539 43.53 3.76 -10.53
C SER A 539 43.23 2.29 -10.82
N ALA A 540 43.40 1.87 -12.08
CA ALA A 540 42.99 0.54 -12.56
C ALA A 540 44.00 -0.58 -12.18
N SER A 541 44.27 -0.74 -10.88
CA SER A 541 45.13 -1.76 -10.29
C SER A 541 44.83 -1.91 -8.80
N GLY A 542 43.98 -2.86 -8.41
CA GLY A 542 43.57 -3.01 -6.99
C GLY A 542 42.31 -3.84 -6.71
N LEU A 543 41.69 -4.48 -7.70
CA LEU A 543 40.69 -5.53 -7.45
C LEU A 543 41.40 -6.83 -7.04
N GLU A 544 41.90 -6.88 -5.81
CA GLU A 544 42.18 -8.16 -5.16
C GLU A 544 40.85 -8.87 -4.87
N THR A 545 40.80 -10.16 -5.19
CA THR A 545 39.55 -10.93 -5.23
C THR A 545 39.13 -11.41 -3.84
N CYS A 546 37.92 -11.09 -3.40
CA CYS A 546 37.26 -11.81 -2.31
C CYS A 546 37.22 -13.33 -2.65
N PRO A 547 37.74 -14.23 -1.80
CA PRO A 547 38.08 -15.59 -2.20
C PRO A 547 36.90 -16.60 -2.14
N TRP A 548 35.68 -16.21 -2.57
CA TRP A 548 34.46 -17.02 -2.39
C TRP A 548 33.48 -17.07 -3.59
N ASP A 549 33.96 -17.35 -4.81
CA ASP A 549 33.19 -18.18 -5.78
C ASP A 549 34.14 -18.84 -6.79
N ASN A 550 33.86 -20.08 -7.21
CA ASN A 550 34.65 -20.80 -8.21
C ASN A 550 33.91 -21.98 -8.89
N THR A 551 32.74 -21.78 -9.50
CA THR A 551 32.19 -22.77 -10.46
C THR A 551 31.52 -22.20 -11.73
N SER A 552 31.93 -22.75 -12.88
CA SER A 552 31.22 -22.81 -14.18
C SER A 552 31.34 -21.60 -15.16
N PRO A 553 31.34 -21.79 -16.52
CA PRO A 553 32.04 -20.85 -17.42
C PRO A 553 31.34 -20.36 -18.72
N TYR A 554 31.57 -19.07 -19.07
CA TYR A 554 31.58 -18.47 -20.44
C TYR A 554 30.27 -18.52 -21.29
N PRO A 555 30.17 -17.87 -22.49
CA PRO A 555 31.13 -17.02 -23.24
C PRO A 555 30.64 -15.63 -23.78
N THR A 556 31.60 -14.71 -23.93
CA THR A 556 31.86 -13.74 -25.03
C THR A 556 30.80 -12.72 -25.53
N VAL A 557 31.25 -11.47 -25.68
CA VAL A 557 30.55 -10.28 -26.22
C VAL A 557 30.47 -10.26 -27.76
N MET A 558 29.42 -9.63 -28.32
CA MET A 558 29.41 -9.13 -29.71
C MET A 558 29.15 -7.62 -29.77
N THR A 559 29.82 -6.91 -30.69
CA THR A 559 29.71 -5.45 -30.89
C THR A 559 28.70 -5.10 -31.99
N THR A 560 28.03 -3.95 -31.86
CA THR A 560 27.03 -3.44 -32.81
C THR A 560 27.42 -2.08 -33.42
N PRO A 561 26.98 -1.75 -34.65
CA PRO A 561 27.27 -0.48 -35.32
C PRO A 561 26.35 0.67 -34.87
N PRO A 562 26.71 1.95 -35.15
CA PRO A 562 25.96 3.13 -34.69
C PRO A 562 24.61 3.33 -35.42
N PRO A 563 23.65 4.06 -34.79
CA PRO A 563 22.30 4.28 -35.30
C PRO A 563 22.19 5.38 -36.38
N PRO A 564 21.09 5.40 -37.17
CA PRO A 564 20.80 6.42 -38.19
C PRO A 564 20.32 7.77 -37.60
N PRO A 565 20.18 8.83 -38.41
CA PRO A 565 19.83 10.18 -37.97
C PRO A 565 18.42 10.33 -37.35
N LEU A 566 18.26 11.41 -36.57
CA LEU A 566 17.11 11.61 -35.69
C LEU A 566 15.79 11.95 -36.40
N ASP A 567 15.83 12.54 -37.60
CA ASP A 567 14.63 13.09 -38.24
C ASP A 567 13.71 12.04 -38.87
N GLU A 568 14.26 10.98 -39.50
CA GLU A 568 13.45 9.85 -40.02
C GLU A 568 12.72 9.12 -38.87
N LEU A 569 13.38 9.01 -37.71
CA LEU A 569 12.82 8.39 -36.50
C LEU A 569 11.58 9.14 -35.97
N LEU A 570 11.41 10.43 -36.25
CA LEU A 570 10.31 11.24 -35.72
C LEU A 570 9.00 11.11 -36.53
N GLU A 571 9.07 10.86 -37.83
CA GLU A 571 7.87 10.54 -38.65
C GLU A 571 7.47 9.07 -38.48
N ASP A 572 8.43 8.14 -38.53
CA ASP A 572 8.14 6.71 -38.30
C ASP A 572 7.62 6.46 -36.88
N ALA A 573 8.16 7.11 -35.84
CA ALA A 573 7.63 6.97 -34.47
C ALA A 573 6.16 7.38 -34.36
N LYS A 574 5.67 8.34 -35.17
CA LYS A 574 4.23 8.67 -35.23
C LYS A 574 3.41 7.55 -35.87
N ALA A 575 3.80 7.08 -37.05
CA ALA A 575 3.07 6.03 -37.76
C ALA A 575 3.06 4.68 -36.99
N ILE A 576 4.17 4.38 -36.30
CA ILE A 576 4.32 3.21 -35.42
C ILE A 576 3.48 3.38 -34.14
N SER A 577 3.42 4.59 -33.57
CA SER A 577 2.59 4.90 -32.40
C SER A 577 1.10 4.73 -32.68
N GLU A 578 0.57 5.32 -33.75
CA GLU A 578 -0.87 5.31 -34.07
C GLU A 578 -1.45 3.90 -34.28
N ASN A 579 -0.65 2.96 -34.79
CA ASN A 579 -1.09 1.57 -34.96
C ASN A 579 -0.99 0.73 -33.68
N ARG A 580 -0.31 1.20 -32.62
CA ARG A 580 0.00 0.38 -31.44
C ARG A 580 -1.23 0.06 -30.58
N THR A 581 -2.13 1.01 -30.41
CA THR A 581 -3.37 0.85 -29.62
C THR A 581 -4.36 -0.09 -30.30
N LEU A 582 -4.54 0.05 -31.62
CA LEU A 582 -5.36 -0.86 -32.42
C LEU A 582 -4.80 -2.28 -32.44
N LYS A 583 -3.47 -2.46 -32.62
CA LYS A 583 -2.81 -3.78 -32.51
C LYS A 583 -3.10 -4.43 -31.15
N TYR A 584 -3.02 -3.68 -30.05
CA TYR A 584 -3.36 -4.17 -28.71
C TYR A 584 -4.84 -4.53 -28.56
N SER A 585 -5.76 -3.69 -29.07
CA SER A 585 -7.20 -3.97 -29.05
C SER A 585 -7.53 -5.29 -29.77
N LEU A 586 -6.94 -5.52 -30.95
CA LEU A 586 -7.16 -6.71 -31.78
C LEU A 586 -6.69 -8.03 -31.14
N LEU A 587 -5.84 -8.02 -30.11
CA LEU A 587 -5.51 -9.22 -29.31
C LEU A 587 -6.75 -9.81 -28.59
N GLY A 588 -7.80 -9.00 -28.40
CA GLY A 588 -9.08 -9.42 -27.83
C GLY A 588 -9.11 -9.52 -26.30
N PRO A 589 -10.28 -9.84 -25.71
CA PRO A 589 -10.49 -9.74 -24.26
C PRO A 589 -9.71 -10.79 -23.45
N SER A 590 -9.38 -11.95 -24.05
CA SER A 590 -8.71 -13.09 -23.39
C SER A 590 -7.18 -13.04 -23.43
N LEU A 591 -6.58 -11.85 -23.60
CA LEU A 591 -5.12 -11.68 -23.70
C LEU A 591 -4.34 -12.37 -22.56
N THR A 592 -4.79 -12.21 -21.31
CA THR A 592 -4.11 -12.61 -20.08
C THR A 592 -4.39 -14.05 -19.61
N LYS A 593 -4.81 -14.97 -20.50
CA LYS A 593 -5.07 -16.38 -20.14
C LYS A 593 -3.77 -17.13 -19.84
N ALA A 594 -3.72 -17.82 -18.70
CA ALA A 594 -2.56 -18.56 -18.20
C ALA A 594 -1.98 -19.58 -19.20
N GLY A 595 -0.65 -19.68 -19.24
CA GLY A 595 0.08 -20.52 -20.19
C GLY A 595 0.39 -19.80 -21.51
N GLN A 596 0.48 -18.46 -21.48
CA GLN A 596 0.85 -17.61 -22.63
C GLN A 596 1.94 -16.58 -22.27
N ASP A 597 2.51 -16.72 -21.09
CA ASP A 597 3.35 -15.73 -20.43
C ASP A 597 4.76 -15.66 -21.06
N THR A 598 5.13 -16.69 -21.85
CA THR A 598 6.32 -16.74 -22.71
C THR A 598 6.04 -16.41 -24.18
N VAL A 599 4.80 -16.05 -24.54
CA VAL A 599 4.40 -15.81 -25.94
C VAL A 599 4.61 -14.34 -26.31
N ASP A 600 5.38 -14.09 -27.37
CA ASP A 600 5.54 -12.78 -27.99
C ASP A 600 4.19 -12.22 -28.50
N GLN A 601 3.55 -11.40 -27.67
CA GLN A 601 2.27 -10.78 -28.00
C GLN A 601 2.40 -9.72 -29.10
N SER A 602 3.60 -9.18 -29.36
CA SER A 602 3.84 -8.24 -30.46
C SER A 602 3.67 -8.97 -31.78
N LYS A 603 4.42 -10.05 -32.01
CA LYS A 603 4.30 -10.91 -33.21
C LYS A 603 2.90 -11.49 -33.38
N VAL A 604 2.24 -11.89 -32.28
CA VAL A 604 0.83 -12.32 -32.34
C VAL A 604 -0.09 -11.18 -32.79
N SER A 605 0.07 -9.96 -32.24
CA SER A 605 -0.73 -8.79 -32.64
C SER A 605 -0.58 -8.46 -34.13
N GLU A 606 0.62 -8.62 -34.70
CA GLU A 606 0.87 -8.36 -36.12
C GLU A 606 0.25 -9.42 -37.03
N ILE A 607 0.30 -10.70 -36.65
CA ILE A 607 -0.38 -11.77 -37.39
C ILE A 607 -1.90 -11.55 -37.35
N ILE A 608 -2.47 -11.15 -36.21
CA ILE A 608 -3.90 -10.84 -36.10
C ILE A 608 -4.27 -9.60 -36.92
N TYR A 609 -3.49 -8.51 -36.83
CA TYR A 609 -3.68 -7.29 -37.60
C TYR A 609 -3.66 -7.59 -39.10
N ASN A 610 -2.62 -8.28 -39.60
CA ASN A 610 -2.47 -8.62 -41.01
C ASN A 610 -3.53 -9.63 -41.50
N ALA A 611 -4.00 -10.54 -40.65
CA ALA A 611 -5.10 -11.45 -40.97
C ALA A 611 -6.49 -10.79 -40.93
N SER A 612 -6.63 -9.61 -40.32
CA SER A 612 -7.91 -8.91 -40.13
C SER A 612 -8.07 -7.66 -40.99
N LYS A 613 -6.97 -7.04 -41.43
CA LYS A 613 -6.93 -5.75 -42.14
C LYS A 613 -7.87 -5.71 -43.35
N GLY A 614 -8.67 -4.66 -43.45
CA GLY A 614 -9.66 -4.47 -44.52
C GLY A 614 -10.95 -5.29 -44.36
N SER A 615 -11.08 -6.12 -43.31
CA SER A 615 -12.37 -6.75 -42.97
C SER A 615 -13.31 -5.75 -42.29
N LYS A 616 -14.62 -5.97 -42.45
CA LYS A 616 -15.66 -5.19 -41.74
C LYS A 616 -15.47 -5.17 -40.22
N PHE A 617 -14.92 -6.23 -39.63
CA PHE A 617 -14.59 -6.30 -38.21
C PHE A 617 -13.44 -5.35 -37.83
N PHE A 618 -12.35 -5.38 -38.62
CA PHE A 618 -11.18 -4.53 -38.40
C PHE A 618 -11.55 -3.05 -38.48
N ASN A 619 -12.33 -2.65 -39.49
CA ASN A 619 -12.76 -1.26 -39.66
C ASN A 619 -13.58 -0.77 -38.44
N ARG A 620 -14.43 -1.64 -37.88
CA ARG A 620 -15.21 -1.31 -36.67
C ARG A 620 -14.37 -1.27 -35.40
N GLU A 621 -13.39 -2.16 -35.22
CA GLU A 621 -12.46 -2.05 -34.07
C GLU A 621 -11.52 -0.84 -34.19
N GLU A 622 -11.14 -0.42 -35.40
CA GLU A 622 -10.41 0.84 -35.65
C GLU A 622 -11.24 2.07 -35.27
N GLU A 623 -12.52 2.13 -35.70
CA GLU A 623 -13.45 3.18 -35.28
C GLU A 623 -13.62 3.22 -33.76
N ARG A 624 -13.77 2.05 -33.11
CA ARG A 624 -13.87 1.98 -31.64
C ARG A 624 -12.59 2.41 -30.93
N ASP A 625 -11.40 2.15 -31.48
CA ASP A 625 -10.16 2.64 -30.88
C ASP A 625 -10.01 4.17 -31.05
N LYS A 626 -10.48 4.74 -32.18
CA LYS A 626 -10.59 6.18 -32.40
C LYS A 626 -11.56 6.84 -31.40
N ILE A 627 -12.75 6.26 -31.19
CA ILE A 627 -13.74 6.75 -30.21
C ILE A 627 -13.20 6.63 -28.78
N LEU A 628 -12.56 5.51 -28.42
CA LEU A 628 -11.92 5.35 -27.11
C LEU A 628 -10.80 6.37 -26.90
N THR A 629 -9.99 6.64 -27.92
CA THR A 629 -8.92 7.66 -27.86
C THR A 629 -9.52 9.07 -27.66
N LYS A 630 -10.66 9.39 -28.30
CA LYS A 630 -11.41 10.63 -28.05
C LYS A 630 -11.95 10.71 -26.61
N LYS A 631 -12.50 9.61 -26.07
CA LYS A 631 -12.97 9.53 -24.66
C LYS A 631 -11.81 9.68 -23.67
N ILE A 632 -10.66 9.05 -23.92
CA ILE A 632 -9.43 9.20 -23.11
C ILE A 632 -8.96 10.65 -23.11
N LYS A 633 -8.90 11.31 -24.27
CA LYS A 633 -8.55 12.73 -24.34
C LYS A 633 -9.48 13.59 -23.48
N GLN A 634 -10.80 13.38 -23.55
CA GLN A 634 -11.77 14.08 -22.70
C GLN A 634 -11.55 13.83 -21.20
N ILE A 635 -11.14 12.62 -20.80
CA ILE A 635 -10.78 12.28 -19.41
C ILE A 635 -9.50 13.04 -18.98
N LEU A 636 -8.49 13.12 -19.85
CA LEU A 636 -7.25 13.86 -19.58
C LEU A 636 -7.48 15.38 -19.50
N ASP A 637 -8.23 15.95 -20.45
CA ASP A 637 -8.61 17.37 -20.45
C ASP A 637 -9.40 17.71 -19.16
N LYS A 638 -10.29 16.81 -18.72
CA LYS A 638 -11.03 16.94 -17.45
C LYS A 638 -10.11 16.80 -16.23
N LYS A 639 -9.14 15.90 -16.24
CA LYS A 639 -8.14 15.75 -15.17
C LYS A 639 -7.31 17.03 -15.01
N GLN A 640 -6.79 17.59 -16.09
CA GLN A 640 -6.03 18.85 -16.08
C GLN A 640 -6.84 20.08 -15.62
N HIS A 641 -8.17 20.02 -15.73
CA HIS A 641 -9.05 21.03 -15.15
C HIS A 641 -9.23 20.80 -13.63
N LEU A 642 -9.48 19.56 -13.21
CA LEU A 642 -9.63 19.15 -11.81
C LEU A 642 -8.34 19.36 -11.00
N GLU A 643 -7.16 19.18 -11.60
CA GLU A 643 -5.84 19.46 -11.00
C GLU A 643 -5.64 20.95 -10.64
N LYS A 644 -6.49 21.85 -11.14
CA LYS A 644 -6.47 23.29 -10.85
C LYS A 644 -7.59 23.73 -9.89
N GLN A 645 -8.38 22.79 -9.38
CA GLN A 645 -9.46 23.03 -8.41
C GLN A 645 -9.06 22.53 -7.01
N ASP A 646 -9.69 23.09 -5.97
CA ASP A 646 -9.65 22.46 -4.65
C ASP A 646 -10.53 21.19 -4.66
N LEU A 647 -9.89 20.04 -4.50
CA LEU A 647 -10.54 18.72 -4.40
C LEU A 647 -10.55 18.19 -2.96
N SER A 648 -10.32 19.03 -1.94
CA SER A 648 -10.29 18.63 -0.53
C SER A 648 -11.62 18.04 -0.03
N ARG A 649 -12.74 18.25 -0.75
CA ARG A 649 -14.00 17.51 -0.52
C ARG A 649 -13.93 16.07 -1.05
N GLU A 650 -13.45 15.88 -2.27
CA GLU A 650 -13.37 14.56 -2.92
C GLU A 650 -12.30 13.69 -2.26
N LEU A 651 -11.19 14.29 -1.83
CA LEU A 651 -10.14 13.62 -1.07
C LEU A 651 -10.69 13.11 0.28
N ARG A 652 -11.37 13.96 1.06
CA ARG A 652 -12.01 13.55 2.32
C ARG A 652 -13.08 12.47 2.12
N HIS A 653 -13.84 12.52 1.03
CA HIS A 653 -14.81 11.48 0.70
C HIS A 653 -14.13 10.13 0.39
N ALA A 654 -13.00 10.15 -0.30
CA ALA A 654 -12.18 8.96 -0.55
C ALA A 654 -11.60 8.37 0.74
N ASP A 655 -11.05 9.21 1.62
CA ASP A 655 -10.47 8.76 2.90
C ASP A 655 -11.55 8.29 3.89
N GLN A 656 -12.75 8.88 3.87
CA GLN A 656 -13.92 8.38 4.58
C GLN A 656 -14.38 7.01 4.07
N LEU A 657 -14.54 6.83 2.76
CA LEU A 657 -14.94 5.55 2.17
C LEU A 657 -13.89 4.46 2.44
N ILE A 658 -12.60 4.78 2.30
CA ILE A 658 -11.50 3.86 2.63
C ILE A 658 -11.57 3.43 4.09
N THR A 659 -11.79 4.38 5.02
CA THR A 659 -11.91 4.08 6.46
C THR A 659 -13.12 3.18 6.74
N GLN A 660 -14.28 3.47 6.15
CA GLN A 660 -15.49 2.67 6.30
C GLN A 660 -15.30 1.24 5.76
N LEU A 661 -14.68 1.09 4.60
CA LEU A 661 -14.43 -0.20 3.97
C LEU A 661 -13.40 -1.03 4.74
N GLU A 662 -12.33 -0.42 5.26
CA GLU A 662 -11.36 -1.09 6.16
C GLU A 662 -12.00 -1.53 7.48
N LEU A 663 -12.90 -0.73 8.07
CA LEU A 663 -13.67 -1.12 9.26
C LEU A 663 -14.64 -2.29 8.99
N SER A 664 -15.03 -2.50 7.74
CA SER A 664 -15.86 -3.64 7.31
C SER A 664 -15.06 -4.86 6.82
N ARG A 665 -13.72 -4.85 6.94
CA ARG A 665 -12.86 -5.92 6.43
C ARG A 665 -13.03 -7.21 7.26
N ASP A 666 -13.71 -8.18 6.67
CA ASP A 666 -13.72 -9.56 7.14
C ASP A 666 -12.50 -10.34 6.60
N LEU A 667 -11.75 -10.96 7.52
CA LEU A 667 -10.62 -11.87 7.25
C LEU A 667 -10.86 -13.27 7.83
N THR A 668 -12.04 -13.54 8.39
CA THR A 668 -12.34 -14.79 9.12
C THR A 668 -12.63 -15.98 8.21
N GLN A 669 -12.83 -15.74 6.92
CA GLN A 669 -13.36 -16.74 5.97
C GLN A 669 -12.27 -17.27 5.03
N TYR A 670 -12.20 -18.59 4.85
CA TYR A 670 -11.37 -19.26 3.86
C TYR A 670 -12.15 -19.48 2.56
N ILE A 671 -12.09 -18.48 1.66
CA ILE A 671 -12.79 -18.52 0.38
C ILE A 671 -11.89 -19.13 -0.69
N VAL A 672 -12.40 -20.15 -1.35
CA VAL A 672 -11.73 -20.87 -2.43
C VAL A 672 -12.42 -20.53 -3.75
N HIS A 673 -11.64 -20.29 -4.79
CA HIS A 673 -12.13 -20.29 -6.16
C HIS A 673 -11.45 -21.41 -6.95
N VAL A 674 -12.24 -22.32 -7.50
CA VAL A 674 -11.81 -23.51 -8.26
C VAL A 674 -12.12 -23.30 -9.74
N ASP A 675 -11.18 -23.64 -10.63
CA ASP A 675 -11.21 -23.33 -12.07
C ASP A 675 -10.60 -24.49 -12.86
N CYS A 676 -11.39 -25.14 -13.74
CA CYS A 676 -10.99 -26.35 -14.45
C CYS A 676 -10.03 -26.06 -15.62
N ASP A 677 -8.90 -26.77 -15.66
CA ASP A 677 -7.78 -26.39 -16.52
C ASP A 677 -8.03 -26.66 -18.01
N ALA A 678 -8.29 -25.58 -18.75
CA ALA A 678 -8.70 -25.60 -20.17
C ALA A 678 -9.97 -26.44 -20.44
N PHE A 679 -10.89 -26.52 -19.47
CA PHE A 679 -11.98 -27.48 -19.35
C PHE A 679 -12.41 -28.23 -20.63
N TYR A 680 -13.11 -27.62 -21.59
CA TYR A 680 -13.62 -28.36 -22.76
C TYR A 680 -12.51 -29.08 -23.54
N ALA A 681 -11.29 -28.53 -23.62
CA ALA A 681 -10.17 -29.22 -24.25
C ALA A 681 -9.70 -30.42 -23.41
N ALA A 682 -9.60 -30.28 -22.09
CA ALA A 682 -9.31 -31.41 -21.20
C ALA A 682 -10.40 -32.51 -21.29
N VAL A 683 -11.68 -32.13 -21.42
CA VAL A 683 -12.79 -33.07 -21.60
C VAL A 683 -12.74 -33.76 -22.97
N GLU A 684 -12.42 -33.06 -24.07
CA GLU A 684 -12.23 -33.71 -25.38
C GLU A 684 -11.00 -34.64 -25.40
N LEU A 685 -9.95 -34.34 -24.60
CA LEU A 685 -8.73 -35.15 -24.49
C LEU A 685 -8.98 -36.53 -23.86
N LEU A 686 -9.99 -36.67 -22.99
CA LEU A 686 -10.34 -37.96 -22.37
C LEU A 686 -10.76 -39.03 -23.39
N ASP A 687 -11.38 -38.64 -24.51
CA ASP A 687 -11.78 -39.59 -25.58
C ASP A 687 -10.72 -39.70 -26.68
N ARG A 688 -9.78 -38.75 -26.73
CA ARG A 688 -8.81 -38.55 -27.81
C ARG A 688 -7.40 -38.31 -27.27
N PRO A 689 -6.81 -39.28 -26.55
CA PRO A 689 -5.48 -39.13 -25.95
C PRO A 689 -4.38 -38.87 -26.98
N GLU A 690 -4.59 -39.19 -28.26
CA GLU A 690 -3.69 -38.84 -29.37
C GLU A 690 -3.53 -37.33 -29.59
N LEU A 691 -4.44 -36.50 -29.05
CA LEU A 691 -4.38 -35.04 -29.13
C LEU A 691 -3.62 -34.39 -27.96
N LYS A 692 -3.04 -35.16 -27.03
CA LYS A 692 -2.36 -34.65 -25.83
C LYS A 692 -1.28 -33.62 -26.15
N ASP A 693 -0.36 -34.00 -27.03
CA ASP A 693 0.83 -33.23 -27.37
C ASP A 693 0.66 -32.47 -28.71
N VAL A 694 -0.54 -32.52 -29.30
CA VAL A 694 -0.94 -31.81 -30.53
C VAL A 694 -1.62 -30.49 -30.15
N PRO A 695 -1.32 -29.34 -30.78
CA PRO A 695 -2.08 -28.12 -30.55
C PRO A 695 -3.52 -28.28 -31.07
N PHE A 696 -4.52 -28.17 -30.18
CA PHE A 696 -5.92 -28.20 -30.57
C PHE A 696 -6.83 -27.24 -29.80
N ALA A 697 -7.95 -26.91 -30.43
CA ALA A 697 -8.98 -26.02 -29.92
C ALA A 697 -10.39 -26.60 -30.08
N VAL A 698 -11.33 -26.10 -29.28
CA VAL A 698 -12.76 -26.45 -29.34
C VAL A 698 -13.54 -25.22 -29.82
N GLY A 699 -14.35 -25.41 -30.87
CA GLY A 699 -15.03 -24.33 -31.60
C GLY A 699 -14.35 -24.03 -32.94
N GLY A 700 -15.14 -23.94 -34.02
CA GLY A 700 -14.61 -23.79 -35.39
C GLY A 700 -14.65 -22.37 -35.97
N GLY A 701 -15.73 -21.62 -35.72
CA GLY A 701 -15.85 -20.23 -36.18
C GLY A 701 -15.10 -19.25 -35.25
N VAL A 702 -15.36 -19.40 -33.95
CA VAL A 702 -14.64 -18.77 -32.85
C VAL A 702 -14.23 -19.89 -31.88
N LEU A 703 -13.01 -19.81 -31.34
CA LEU A 703 -12.52 -20.76 -30.36
C LEU A 703 -13.18 -20.48 -29.00
N THR A 704 -13.83 -21.49 -28.41
CA THR A 704 -14.33 -21.41 -27.04
C THR A 704 -13.20 -21.63 -26.05
N THR A 705 -12.33 -22.61 -26.29
CA THR A 705 -11.07 -22.81 -25.54
C THR A 705 -10.05 -23.59 -26.37
N CYS A 706 -8.83 -23.75 -25.87
CA CYS A 706 -7.77 -24.55 -26.47
C CYS A 706 -6.80 -25.12 -25.42
N ASN A 707 -6.13 -26.22 -25.78
CA ASN A 707 -5.18 -26.89 -24.89
C ASN A 707 -3.90 -26.05 -24.69
N TYR A 708 -3.14 -26.36 -23.64
CA TYR A 708 -1.93 -25.61 -23.29
C TYR A 708 -0.84 -25.68 -24.36
N VAL A 709 -0.86 -26.67 -25.26
CA VAL A 709 0.02 -26.73 -26.44
C VAL A 709 -0.33 -25.61 -27.43
N ALA A 710 -1.61 -25.47 -27.82
CA ALA A 710 -2.07 -24.39 -28.70
C ALA A 710 -1.87 -22.98 -28.10
N ARG A 711 -1.97 -22.85 -26.76
CA ARG A 711 -1.73 -21.57 -26.07
C ARG A 711 -0.32 -21.01 -26.30
N LYS A 712 0.70 -21.85 -26.47
CA LYS A 712 2.09 -21.44 -26.78
C LYS A 712 2.25 -20.72 -28.12
N TYR A 713 1.25 -20.81 -29.01
CA TYR A 713 1.20 -20.09 -30.29
C TYR A 713 0.35 -18.80 -30.19
N GLY A 714 -0.16 -18.45 -28.99
CA GLY A 714 -1.07 -17.33 -28.78
C GLY A 714 -2.53 -17.59 -29.16
N CYS A 715 -2.91 -18.84 -29.51
CA CYS A 715 -4.31 -19.22 -29.69
C CYS A 715 -5.04 -19.16 -28.34
N ARG A 716 -6.26 -18.59 -28.30
CA ARG A 716 -7.01 -18.38 -27.05
C ARG A 716 -8.52 -18.30 -27.25
N SER A 717 -9.27 -18.36 -26.15
CA SER A 717 -10.74 -18.18 -26.11
C SER A 717 -11.17 -16.84 -26.73
N GLY A 718 -12.25 -16.84 -27.51
CA GLY A 718 -12.77 -15.66 -28.21
C GLY A 718 -12.04 -15.30 -29.51
N MET A 719 -10.95 -16.00 -29.88
CA MET A 719 -10.25 -15.80 -31.14
C MET A 719 -11.00 -16.47 -32.31
N ALA A 720 -11.04 -15.84 -33.49
CA ALA A 720 -11.61 -16.46 -34.68
C ALA A 720 -10.76 -17.64 -35.18
N GLY A 721 -11.39 -18.76 -35.56
CA GLY A 721 -10.68 -20.00 -35.91
C GLY A 721 -9.72 -19.86 -37.08
N PHE A 722 -10.04 -19.03 -38.08
CA PHE A 722 -9.14 -18.75 -39.21
C PHE A 722 -7.89 -17.95 -38.80
N VAL A 723 -7.98 -17.10 -37.78
CA VAL A 723 -6.85 -16.35 -37.22
C VAL A 723 -5.98 -17.27 -36.37
N ALA A 724 -6.60 -18.15 -35.56
CA ALA A 724 -5.88 -19.18 -34.83
C ALA A 724 -5.10 -20.13 -35.76
N LYS A 725 -5.68 -20.50 -36.92
CA LYS A 725 -4.99 -21.22 -38.00
C LYS A 725 -3.88 -20.44 -38.71
N LYS A 726 -3.78 -19.12 -38.55
CA LYS A 726 -2.63 -18.30 -39.03
C LYS A 726 -1.50 -18.25 -38.00
N LEU A 727 -1.82 -18.30 -36.71
CA LEU A 727 -0.85 -18.42 -35.62
C LEU A 727 -0.27 -19.84 -35.50
N CYS A 728 -1.11 -20.85 -35.68
CA CYS A 728 -0.78 -22.27 -35.57
C CYS A 728 -1.37 -23.03 -36.78
N PRO A 729 -0.65 -23.14 -37.91
CA PRO A 729 -1.15 -23.79 -39.14
C PRO A 729 -1.59 -25.24 -38.94
N GLU A 730 -0.96 -25.93 -37.99
CA GLU A 730 -1.19 -27.31 -37.57
C GLU A 730 -2.39 -27.49 -36.62
N LEU A 731 -2.94 -26.42 -36.02
CA LEU A 731 -4.02 -26.45 -35.03
C LEU A 731 -5.22 -27.32 -35.42
N VAL A 732 -5.53 -28.36 -34.64
CA VAL A 732 -6.76 -29.15 -34.81
C VAL A 732 -7.95 -28.39 -34.20
N MET A 733 -9.09 -28.31 -34.90
CA MET A 733 -10.30 -27.64 -34.41
C MET A 733 -11.45 -28.63 -34.28
N LEU A 734 -11.89 -28.87 -33.05
CA LEU A 734 -12.97 -29.78 -32.70
C LEU A 734 -14.33 -29.05 -32.64
N LYS A 735 -15.41 -29.81 -32.82
CA LYS A 735 -16.79 -29.32 -32.60
C LYS A 735 -17.09 -29.28 -31.10
N LEU A 736 -18.01 -28.40 -30.71
CA LEU A 736 -18.52 -28.30 -29.34
C LEU A 736 -19.47 -29.46 -29.03
N ASN A 737 -19.35 -30.05 -27.84
CA ASN A 737 -20.23 -31.06 -27.27
C ASN A 737 -20.68 -30.66 -25.85
N PHE A 738 -21.67 -29.76 -25.77
CA PHE A 738 -22.15 -29.22 -24.49
C PHE A 738 -22.73 -30.26 -23.52
N GLU A 739 -23.31 -31.35 -24.04
CA GLU A 739 -23.82 -32.46 -23.21
C GLU A 739 -22.67 -33.09 -22.42
N LYS A 740 -21.58 -33.43 -23.11
CA LYS A 740 -20.37 -34.00 -22.48
C LYS A 740 -19.74 -33.06 -21.45
N TYR A 741 -19.64 -31.77 -21.76
CA TYR A 741 -19.08 -30.78 -20.84
C TYR A 741 -19.97 -30.59 -19.59
N THR A 742 -21.30 -30.62 -19.76
CA THR A 742 -22.25 -30.49 -18.66
C THR A 742 -22.23 -31.72 -17.76
N ALA A 743 -22.16 -32.92 -18.33
CA ALA A 743 -22.01 -34.17 -17.58
C ALA A 743 -20.71 -34.17 -16.75
N LYS A 744 -19.57 -33.85 -17.37
CA LYS A 744 -18.28 -33.83 -16.65
C LYS A 744 -18.21 -32.72 -15.59
N ALA A 745 -18.90 -31.59 -15.80
CA ALA A 745 -19.04 -30.54 -14.79
C ALA A 745 -19.89 -30.98 -13.59
N HIS A 746 -20.88 -31.85 -13.80
CA HIS A 746 -21.65 -32.46 -12.71
C HIS A 746 -20.74 -33.32 -11.82
N GLU A 747 -19.92 -34.18 -12.41
CA GLU A 747 -18.95 -35.02 -11.66
C GLU A 747 -17.94 -34.19 -10.84
N VAL A 748 -17.51 -33.03 -11.35
CA VAL A 748 -16.63 -32.12 -10.58
C VAL A 748 -17.40 -31.51 -9.39
N ARG A 749 -18.63 -31.03 -9.63
CA ARG A 749 -19.48 -30.42 -8.62
C ARG A 749 -19.92 -31.40 -7.52
N GLU A 750 -20.11 -32.67 -7.83
CA GLU A 750 -20.35 -33.73 -6.85
C GLU A 750 -19.26 -33.77 -5.77
N VAL A 751 -17.99 -33.52 -6.13
CA VAL A 751 -16.89 -33.40 -5.16
C VAL A 751 -16.95 -32.08 -4.39
N LEU A 752 -17.28 -30.95 -5.05
CA LEU A 752 -17.35 -29.64 -4.38
C LEU A 752 -18.38 -29.61 -3.25
N VAL A 753 -19.50 -30.33 -3.40
CA VAL A 753 -20.53 -30.50 -2.35
C VAL A 753 -19.97 -31.13 -1.07
N GLU A 754 -18.92 -31.93 -1.14
CA GLU A 754 -18.26 -32.54 0.03
C GLU A 754 -17.49 -31.52 0.88
N TYR A 755 -17.16 -30.34 0.32
CA TYR A 755 -16.38 -29.27 0.97
C TYR A 755 -17.19 -28.00 1.27
N ASP A 756 -18.13 -27.65 0.40
CA ASP A 756 -19.12 -26.59 0.64
C ASP A 756 -20.45 -26.99 -0.04
N PRO A 757 -21.48 -27.40 0.72
CA PRO A 757 -22.79 -27.78 0.16
C PRO A 757 -23.61 -26.57 -0.35
N ARG A 758 -23.11 -25.34 -0.18
CA ARG A 758 -23.73 -24.07 -0.64
C ARG A 758 -22.85 -23.30 -1.64
N PHE A 759 -21.88 -23.98 -2.25
CA PHE A 759 -20.96 -23.38 -3.23
C PHE A 759 -21.68 -22.65 -4.37
N GLU A 760 -21.04 -21.61 -4.91
CA GLU A 760 -21.55 -20.85 -6.05
C GLU A 760 -20.90 -21.32 -7.35
N SER A 761 -21.68 -21.95 -8.23
CA SER A 761 -21.21 -22.27 -9.59
C SER A 761 -21.28 -21.04 -10.50
N ALA A 762 -20.19 -20.28 -10.57
CA ALA A 762 -20.10 -19.07 -11.42
C ALA A 762 -20.08 -19.39 -12.93
N SER A 763 -19.59 -20.57 -13.33
CA SER A 763 -19.73 -21.07 -14.70
C SER A 763 -19.97 -22.59 -14.75
N ILE A 764 -19.74 -23.20 -15.91
CA ILE A 764 -19.68 -24.66 -16.09
C ILE A 764 -18.34 -25.25 -15.61
N ASP A 765 -17.28 -24.44 -15.61
CA ASP A 765 -15.89 -24.82 -15.34
C ASP A 765 -15.27 -24.15 -14.10
N GLU A 766 -15.97 -23.20 -13.46
CA GLU A 766 -15.48 -22.47 -12.29
C GLU A 766 -16.55 -22.30 -11.19
N ALA A 767 -16.09 -22.28 -9.93
CA ALA A 767 -16.94 -22.19 -8.73
C ALA A 767 -16.23 -21.46 -7.57
N TYR A 768 -17.02 -20.85 -6.69
CA TYR A 768 -16.56 -20.33 -5.39
C TYR A 768 -17.09 -21.21 -4.26
N LEU A 769 -16.26 -21.47 -3.24
CA LEU A 769 -16.60 -22.21 -2.03
C LEU A 769 -16.19 -21.39 -0.80
N ASN A 770 -16.91 -21.54 0.30
CA ASN A 770 -16.46 -21.15 1.64
C ASN A 770 -16.14 -22.41 2.45
N ILE A 771 -14.85 -22.74 2.61
CA ILE A 771 -14.44 -23.97 3.32
C ILE A 771 -14.19 -23.74 4.82
N THR A 772 -14.55 -22.59 5.38
CA THR A 772 -14.27 -22.23 6.78
C THR A 772 -14.86 -23.24 7.77
N GLU A 773 -16.13 -23.60 7.58
CA GLU A 773 -16.81 -24.61 8.41
C GLU A 773 -16.18 -26.00 8.23
N TYR A 774 -15.86 -26.40 6.99
CA TYR A 774 -15.19 -27.67 6.70
C TYR A 774 -13.82 -27.78 7.38
N CYS A 775 -12.99 -26.73 7.32
CA CYS A 775 -11.67 -26.74 7.95
C CYS A 775 -11.78 -26.90 9.48
N ALA A 776 -12.77 -26.26 10.11
CA ALA A 776 -13.03 -26.38 11.54
C ALA A 776 -13.59 -27.77 11.94
N ASP A 777 -14.55 -28.31 11.17
CA ASP A 777 -15.17 -29.63 11.40
C ASP A 777 -14.21 -30.81 11.15
N LYS A 778 -13.10 -30.58 10.44
CA LYS A 778 -12.10 -31.60 10.09
C LYS A 778 -10.73 -31.43 10.75
N ASP A 779 -10.50 -30.32 11.46
CA ASP A 779 -9.21 -29.95 12.05
C ASP A 779 -8.06 -29.99 11.01
N ILE A 780 -8.29 -29.33 9.86
CA ILE A 780 -7.40 -29.39 8.68
C ILE A 780 -7.09 -27.99 8.15
N GLY A 781 -5.86 -27.78 7.68
CA GLY A 781 -5.44 -26.52 7.08
C GLY A 781 -6.15 -26.27 5.73
N PRO A 782 -6.55 -25.02 5.41
CA PRO A 782 -7.29 -24.72 4.16
C PRO A 782 -6.50 -25.06 2.90
N ALA A 783 -5.17 -24.95 2.94
CA ALA A 783 -4.29 -25.37 1.85
C ALA A 783 -4.35 -26.89 1.59
N GLU A 784 -4.38 -27.68 2.66
CA GLU A 784 -4.42 -29.15 2.60
C GLU A 784 -5.80 -29.66 2.16
N ALA A 785 -6.88 -29.07 2.69
CA ALA A 785 -8.24 -29.35 2.26
C ALA A 785 -8.44 -29.10 0.75
N VAL A 786 -7.87 -28.02 0.22
CA VAL A 786 -7.91 -27.73 -1.23
C VAL A 786 -7.00 -28.66 -2.04
N GLU A 787 -5.85 -29.09 -1.50
CA GLU A 787 -5.04 -30.10 -2.18
C GLU A 787 -5.78 -31.45 -2.25
N GLN A 788 -6.45 -31.87 -1.17
CA GLN A 788 -7.30 -33.04 -1.13
C GLN A 788 -8.46 -32.94 -2.15
N MET A 789 -9.20 -31.81 -2.15
CA MET A 789 -10.27 -31.54 -3.11
C MET A 789 -9.78 -31.67 -4.55
N ARG A 790 -8.63 -31.08 -4.88
CA ARG A 790 -8.02 -31.14 -6.22
C ARG A 790 -7.60 -32.56 -6.60
N ARG A 791 -7.04 -33.32 -5.66
CA ARG A 791 -6.69 -34.74 -5.82
C ARG A 791 -7.92 -35.59 -6.10
N GLU A 792 -8.97 -35.45 -5.30
CA GLU A 792 -10.22 -36.20 -5.44
C GLU A 792 -10.96 -35.88 -6.75
N ILE A 793 -11.00 -34.61 -7.17
CA ILE A 793 -11.54 -34.22 -8.48
C ILE A 793 -10.76 -34.90 -9.60
N HIS A 794 -9.42 -34.90 -9.54
CA HIS A 794 -8.60 -35.55 -10.57
C HIS A 794 -8.72 -37.09 -10.55
N GLU A 795 -8.89 -37.71 -9.38
CA GLU A 795 -9.08 -39.15 -9.25
C GLU A 795 -10.45 -39.61 -9.76
N LYS A 796 -11.53 -38.94 -9.33
CA LYS A 796 -12.91 -39.23 -9.73
C LYS A 796 -13.17 -38.90 -11.22
N THR A 797 -12.78 -37.71 -11.67
CA THR A 797 -13.23 -37.16 -12.97
C THR A 797 -12.22 -37.26 -14.12
N ARG A 798 -10.93 -37.42 -13.79
CA ARG A 798 -9.74 -37.28 -14.68
C ARG A 798 -9.51 -35.87 -15.26
N ILE A 799 -10.15 -34.85 -14.71
CA ILE A 799 -9.89 -33.43 -15.02
C ILE A 799 -9.02 -32.82 -13.92
N THR A 800 -8.06 -31.97 -14.29
CA THR A 800 -7.30 -31.15 -13.32
C THR A 800 -7.98 -29.81 -13.11
N VAL A 801 -7.93 -29.32 -11.88
CA VAL A 801 -8.42 -28.00 -11.51
C VAL A 801 -7.33 -27.26 -10.75
N SER A 802 -7.29 -25.94 -10.93
CA SER A 802 -6.43 -25.04 -10.17
C SER A 802 -7.26 -24.18 -9.24
N ALA A 803 -6.74 -23.89 -8.06
CA ALA A 803 -7.49 -23.24 -6.99
C ALA A 803 -6.77 -22.01 -6.42
N GLY A 804 -7.53 -21.03 -5.96
CA GLY A 804 -7.02 -19.87 -5.23
C GLY A 804 -7.72 -19.77 -3.89
N ILE A 805 -6.96 -19.58 -2.82
CA ILE A 805 -7.45 -19.49 -1.44
C ILE A 805 -7.12 -18.10 -0.89
N ALA A 806 -8.11 -17.39 -0.37
CA ALA A 806 -7.94 -16.07 0.25
C ALA A 806 -9.15 -15.69 1.12
N ALA A 807 -9.06 -14.55 1.81
CA ALA A 807 -10.13 -14.00 2.66
C ALA A 807 -11.45 -13.71 1.93
N ASN A 808 -11.44 -13.50 0.61
CA ASN A 808 -12.64 -13.16 -0.17
C ASN A 808 -12.59 -13.64 -1.62
N ALA A 809 -13.76 -13.65 -2.27
CA ALA A 809 -13.93 -14.18 -3.63
C ALA A 809 -13.08 -13.46 -4.69
N LYS A 810 -12.87 -12.14 -4.57
CA LYS A 810 -12.07 -11.36 -5.53
C LYS A 810 -10.61 -11.80 -5.50
N LEU A 811 -10.03 -11.89 -4.31
CA LEU A 811 -8.67 -12.36 -4.10
C LEU A 811 -8.52 -13.83 -4.54
N ALA A 812 -9.46 -14.70 -4.16
CA ALA A 812 -9.46 -16.12 -4.54
C ALA A 812 -9.45 -16.31 -6.07
N LYS A 813 -10.25 -15.52 -6.82
CA LYS A 813 -10.28 -15.55 -8.30
C LYS A 813 -8.95 -15.14 -8.95
N ILE A 814 -8.24 -14.19 -8.35
CA ILE A 814 -6.91 -13.78 -8.82
C ILE A 814 -5.89 -14.89 -8.52
N CYS A 815 -5.88 -15.39 -7.29
CA CYS A 815 -4.98 -16.45 -6.82
C CYS A 815 -5.09 -17.73 -7.67
N SER A 816 -6.31 -18.15 -8.04
CA SER A 816 -6.53 -19.37 -8.82
C SER A 816 -5.96 -19.32 -10.25
N ASN A 817 -5.52 -18.14 -10.71
CA ASN A 817 -4.92 -17.95 -12.02
C ASN A 817 -3.38 -17.86 -11.98
N MET A 818 -2.76 -17.81 -10.80
CA MET A 818 -1.30 -17.67 -10.65
C MET A 818 -0.57 -18.97 -10.97
N ASN A 819 -0.97 -20.07 -10.35
CA ASN A 819 -0.29 -21.37 -10.46
C ASN A 819 -1.03 -22.33 -11.43
N LYS A 820 -1.56 -21.81 -12.55
CA LYS A 820 -2.26 -22.60 -13.59
C LYS A 820 -1.29 -23.17 -14.64
N PRO A 821 -1.43 -24.42 -15.10
CA PRO A 821 -2.44 -25.43 -14.72
C PRO A 821 -2.02 -26.33 -13.55
N ASN A 822 -3.01 -27.03 -12.99
CA ASN A 822 -2.91 -27.99 -11.90
C ASN A 822 -2.06 -27.56 -10.70
N GLY A 823 -2.25 -26.33 -10.25
CA GLY A 823 -1.63 -25.80 -9.03
C GLY A 823 -2.63 -25.04 -8.16
N GLN A 824 -2.16 -24.59 -7.00
CA GLN A 824 -2.94 -23.71 -6.13
C GLN A 824 -2.08 -22.58 -5.60
N PHE A 825 -2.72 -21.46 -5.24
CA PHE A 825 -2.08 -20.33 -4.59
C PHE A 825 -2.88 -19.94 -3.34
N VAL A 826 -2.17 -19.68 -2.25
CA VAL A 826 -2.75 -19.27 -0.96
C VAL A 826 -2.26 -17.85 -0.67
N LEU A 827 -3.18 -16.91 -0.59
CA LEU A 827 -2.93 -15.58 -0.03
C LEU A 827 -3.36 -15.61 1.43
N PRO A 828 -2.46 -15.35 2.40
CA PRO A 828 -2.82 -15.33 3.81
C PRO A 828 -4.00 -14.40 4.11
N ASN A 829 -4.82 -14.77 5.09
CA ASN A 829 -5.91 -13.96 5.61
C ASN A 829 -5.41 -12.83 6.53
N ASP A 830 -4.36 -12.13 6.10
CA ASP A 830 -3.78 -10.99 6.79
C ASP A 830 -3.95 -9.70 5.96
N ARG A 831 -4.18 -8.57 6.63
CA ARG A 831 -4.37 -7.28 5.99
C ARG A 831 -3.10 -6.77 5.30
N TYR A 832 -1.91 -6.96 5.89
CA TYR A 832 -0.66 -6.47 5.30
C TYR A 832 -0.33 -7.25 4.03
N GLU A 833 -0.37 -8.58 4.05
CA GLU A 833 -0.12 -9.42 2.87
C GLU A 833 -1.15 -9.20 1.76
N ILE A 834 -2.44 -9.02 2.09
CA ILE A 834 -3.47 -8.67 1.09
C ILE A 834 -3.15 -7.33 0.41
N LEU A 835 -2.77 -6.30 1.16
CA LEU A 835 -2.42 -4.99 0.59
C LEU A 835 -1.09 -5.04 -0.18
N ARG A 836 -0.10 -5.79 0.30
CA ARG A 836 1.20 -6.04 -0.36
C ARG A 836 1.04 -6.79 -1.68
N PHE A 837 0.11 -7.75 -1.73
CA PHE A 837 -0.29 -8.49 -2.91
C PHE A 837 -0.99 -7.58 -3.94
N MET A 838 -2.02 -6.84 -3.52
CA MET A 838 -2.74 -5.93 -4.41
C MET A 838 -1.84 -4.80 -4.93
N ALA A 839 -0.97 -4.22 -4.10
CA ALA A 839 -0.08 -3.13 -4.50
C ALA A 839 0.80 -3.46 -5.73
N LYS A 840 1.20 -4.73 -5.89
CA LYS A 840 2.03 -5.20 -7.01
C LYS A 840 1.23 -5.61 -8.25
N LEU A 841 -0.09 -5.78 -8.15
CA LEU A 841 -0.91 -6.28 -9.25
C LEU A 841 -1.26 -5.18 -10.27
N PRO A 842 -1.13 -5.45 -11.59
CA PRO A 842 -1.76 -4.63 -12.61
C PRO A 842 -3.29 -4.73 -12.50
N PRO A 843 -4.06 -3.63 -12.58
CA PRO A 843 -5.52 -3.67 -12.48
C PRO A 843 -6.17 -4.67 -13.43
N ARG A 844 -5.57 -4.90 -14.61
CA ARG A 844 -6.02 -5.87 -15.63
C ARG A 844 -6.10 -7.33 -15.16
N LYS A 845 -5.42 -7.71 -14.08
CA LYS A 845 -5.52 -9.05 -13.48
C LYS A 845 -6.77 -9.21 -12.59
N VAL A 846 -7.46 -8.11 -12.25
CA VAL A 846 -8.62 -8.09 -11.35
C VAL A 846 -9.93 -8.26 -12.14
N ASN A 847 -10.88 -9.01 -11.59
CA ASN A 847 -12.20 -9.20 -12.21
C ASN A 847 -12.94 -7.86 -12.35
N GLY A 848 -13.56 -7.62 -13.51
CA GLY A 848 -14.20 -6.34 -13.86
C GLY A 848 -13.30 -5.38 -14.67
N VAL A 849 -11.96 -5.49 -14.61
CA VAL A 849 -11.07 -4.61 -15.38
C VAL A 849 -10.84 -5.14 -16.79
N GLY A 850 -11.70 -4.70 -17.72
CA GLY A 850 -11.55 -4.93 -19.16
C GLY A 850 -10.49 -4.04 -19.82
N ARG A 851 -10.07 -4.40 -21.04
CA ARG A 851 -9.06 -3.66 -21.87
C ARG A 851 -9.32 -2.14 -22.00
N VAL A 852 -10.60 -1.74 -21.90
CA VAL A 852 -11.06 -0.35 -22.02
C VAL A 852 -10.76 0.45 -20.76
N LEU A 853 -11.11 -0.09 -19.59
CA LEU A 853 -10.83 0.53 -18.29
C LEU A 853 -9.33 0.49 -17.99
N GLU A 854 -8.66 -0.63 -18.29
CA GLU A 854 -7.19 -0.75 -18.24
C GLU A 854 -6.50 0.42 -18.94
N ARG A 855 -6.87 0.70 -20.21
CA ARG A 855 -6.28 1.82 -20.96
C ARG A 855 -6.63 3.17 -20.33
N GLN A 856 -7.90 3.39 -19.94
CA GLN A 856 -8.32 4.65 -19.30
C GLN A 856 -7.59 4.94 -17.98
N LEU A 857 -7.31 3.91 -17.17
CA LEU A 857 -6.54 4.01 -15.94
C LEU A 857 -5.06 4.28 -16.23
N ALA A 858 -4.44 3.53 -17.16
CA ALA A 858 -3.04 3.68 -17.51
C ALA A 858 -2.70 5.10 -18.01
N GLU A 859 -3.57 5.70 -18.82
CA GLU A 859 -3.38 7.04 -19.40
C GLU A 859 -3.47 8.15 -18.32
N ILE A 860 -4.25 7.97 -17.24
CA ILE A 860 -4.25 8.91 -16.09
C ILE A 860 -3.15 8.64 -15.05
N GLY A 861 -2.29 7.64 -15.28
CA GLY A 861 -1.12 7.32 -14.47
C GLY A 861 -1.21 6.04 -13.63
N ILE A 862 -2.26 5.22 -13.80
CA ILE A 862 -2.55 4.05 -12.94
C ILE A 862 -2.17 2.76 -13.65
N LYS A 863 -1.03 2.16 -13.26
CA LYS A 863 -0.46 0.94 -13.88
C LYS A 863 -0.56 -0.28 -12.95
N THR A 864 -0.56 -0.04 -11.64
CA THR A 864 -0.73 -0.98 -10.54
C THR A 864 -1.98 -0.62 -9.73
N CYS A 865 -2.48 -1.52 -8.87
CA CYS A 865 -3.54 -1.16 -7.94
C CYS A 865 -3.07 -0.21 -6.82
N ALA A 866 -1.75 -0.09 -6.54
CA ALA A 866 -1.23 0.91 -5.62
C ALA A 866 -1.48 2.35 -6.13
N ASP A 867 -1.36 2.57 -7.44
CA ASP A 867 -1.53 3.89 -8.07
C ASP A 867 -2.95 4.46 -7.94
N LEU A 868 -3.93 3.62 -7.58
CA LEU A 868 -5.31 4.04 -7.31
C LEU A 868 -5.40 5.03 -6.15
N TYR A 869 -4.58 4.86 -5.10
CA TYR A 869 -4.66 5.67 -3.88
C TYR A 869 -4.13 7.11 -4.06
N PRO A 870 -2.99 7.37 -4.74
CA PRO A 870 -2.61 8.73 -5.13
C PRO A 870 -3.64 9.44 -6.03
N GLN A 871 -4.34 8.69 -6.90
CA GLN A 871 -5.33 9.28 -7.82
C GLN A 871 -6.75 9.38 -7.23
N ARG A 872 -7.00 8.91 -5.99
CA ARG A 872 -8.35 8.70 -5.42
C ARG A 872 -9.29 9.92 -5.52
N ARG A 873 -8.76 11.14 -5.30
CA ARG A 873 -9.50 12.42 -5.42
C ARG A 873 -10.05 12.70 -6.82
N PHE A 874 -9.52 12.06 -7.85
CA PHE A 874 -9.96 12.21 -9.25
C PHE A 874 -10.89 11.08 -9.68
N LEU A 875 -10.87 9.90 -9.03
CA LEU A 875 -11.55 8.70 -9.52
C LEU A 875 -13.06 8.90 -9.68
N ARG A 876 -13.76 9.40 -8.64
CA ARG A 876 -15.20 9.70 -8.75
C ARG A 876 -15.47 10.80 -9.80
N PRO A 877 -14.85 11.99 -9.75
CA PRO A 877 -15.05 13.02 -10.77
C PRO A 877 -14.79 12.56 -12.21
N LEU A 878 -13.89 11.61 -12.46
CA LEU A 878 -13.58 11.11 -13.80
C LEU A 878 -14.48 9.96 -14.26
N PHE A 879 -14.85 9.01 -13.39
CA PHE A 879 -15.46 7.74 -13.79
C PHE A 879 -16.89 7.48 -13.26
N GLY A 880 -17.42 8.30 -12.36
CA GLY A 880 -18.70 8.04 -11.68
C GLY A 880 -18.54 7.31 -10.35
N GLU A 881 -19.60 7.25 -9.54
CA GLU A 881 -19.54 6.77 -8.16
C GLU A 881 -19.27 5.25 -8.12
N LYS A 882 -20.02 4.43 -8.86
CA LYS A 882 -19.87 2.95 -8.84
C LYS A 882 -18.49 2.50 -9.33
N ALA A 883 -17.95 3.21 -10.33
CA ALA A 883 -16.60 2.95 -10.83
C ALA A 883 -15.53 3.29 -9.79
N TYR A 884 -15.71 4.37 -9.05
CA TYR A 884 -14.83 4.75 -7.94
C TYR A 884 -14.94 3.77 -6.76
N GLU A 885 -16.14 3.42 -6.31
CA GLU A 885 -16.36 2.43 -5.23
C GLU A 885 -15.69 1.08 -5.56
N PHE A 886 -15.89 0.59 -6.79
CA PHE A 886 -15.22 -0.61 -7.29
C PHE A 886 -13.68 -0.46 -7.23
N LEU A 887 -13.12 0.65 -7.71
CA LEU A 887 -11.68 0.89 -7.70
C LEU A 887 -11.10 1.03 -6.29
N ILE A 888 -11.81 1.62 -5.34
CA ILE A 888 -11.39 1.66 -3.93
C ILE A 888 -11.41 0.25 -3.31
N ASN A 889 -12.43 -0.56 -3.58
CA ASN A 889 -12.42 -1.97 -3.16
C ASN A 889 -11.26 -2.76 -3.78
N VAL A 890 -10.91 -2.49 -5.05
CA VAL A 890 -9.72 -3.08 -5.72
C VAL A 890 -8.42 -2.64 -5.06
N TYR A 891 -8.27 -1.36 -4.69
CA TYR A 891 -7.09 -0.88 -3.94
C TYR A 891 -6.93 -1.62 -2.59
N LEU A 892 -8.03 -1.79 -1.86
CA LEU A 892 -8.03 -2.42 -0.53
C LEU A 892 -8.00 -3.96 -0.54
N GLY A 893 -8.09 -4.59 -1.72
CA GLY A 893 -8.20 -6.04 -1.85
C GLY A 893 -9.51 -6.63 -1.32
N LEU A 894 -10.58 -5.83 -1.31
CA LEU A 894 -11.89 -6.21 -0.75
C LEU A 894 -12.80 -6.84 -1.82
N GLY A 895 -13.72 -7.67 -1.35
CA GLY A 895 -14.71 -8.39 -2.12
C GLY A 895 -15.60 -9.20 -1.19
N ARG A 896 -16.64 -9.86 -1.71
CA ARG A 896 -17.56 -10.66 -0.89
C ARG A 896 -16.85 -11.82 -0.16
N THR A 897 -17.15 -11.96 1.13
CA THR A 897 -16.77 -13.13 1.93
C THR A 897 -17.92 -14.15 2.03
N ARG A 898 -19.18 -13.70 2.04
CA ARG A 898 -20.36 -14.57 1.90
C ARG A 898 -20.46 -15.13 0.47
N ILE A 899 -20.39 -16.45 0.37
CA ILE A 899 -20.71 -17.25 -0.83
C ILE A 899 -22.13 -17.83 -0.65
N GLN A 900 -22.89 -17.93 -1.75
CA GLN A 900 -24.20 -18.58 -1.75
C GLN A 900 -24.55 -19.11 -3.16
N PRO A 901 -25.44 -20.12 -3.28
CA PRO A 901 -25.81 -20.70 -4.57
C PRO A 901 -26.29 -19.68 -5.59
N ALA A 902 -25.96 -19.90 -6.87
CA ALA A 902 -26.30 -18.98 -7.96
C ALA A 902 -27.81 -18.80 -8.15
N GLU A 903 -28.60 -19.78 -7.67
CA GLU A 903 -30.05 -19.84 -7.69
C GLU A 903 -30.73 -18.95 -6.63
N GLU A 904 -29.99 -18.49 -5.60
CA GLU A 904 -30.51 -17.59 -4.56
C GLU A 904 -30.49 -16.11 -5.01
N TYR A 905 -29.68 -15.76 -6.02
CA TYR A 905 -29.64 -14.40 -6.58
C TYR A 905 -30.82 -14.09 -7.53
N GLU A 906 -31.40 -12.89 -7.42
CA GLU A 906 -32.48 -12.48 -8.32
C GLU A 906 -31.97 -12.29 -9.76
N ARG A 907 -32.45 -13.15 -10.67
CA ARG A 907 -32.16 -13.06 -12.10
C ARG A 907 -32.82 -11.82 -12.72
N LYS A 908 -32.02 -10.82 -13.07
CA LYS A 908 -32.50 -9.53 -13.63
C LYS A 908 -32.96 -9.60 -15.10
N SER A 909 -32.52 -10.60 -15.87
CA SER A 909 -32.96 -10.80 -17.28
C SER A 909 -32.85 -12.24 -17.79
N VAL A 910 -33.59 -12.55 -18.84
CA VAL A 910 -33.45 -13.76 -19.68
C VAL A 910 -33.45 -13.30 -21.14
N GLY A 911 -32.55 -13.84 -21.97
CA GLY A 911 -32.45 -13.46 -23.38
C GLY A 911 -31.69 -14.50 -24.20
N THR A 912 -31.96 -14.51 -25.50
CA THR A 912 -31.30 -15.39 -26.47
C THR A 912 -30.91 -14.58 -27.71
N GLU A 913 -29.72 -14.84 -28.25
CA GLU A 913 -29.24 -14.20 -29.47
C GLU A 913 -28.42 -15.17 -30.32
N SER A 914 -28.43 -14.99 -31.64
CA SER A 914 -27.71 -15.87 -32.55
C SER A 914 -27.09 -15.10 -33.71
N THR A 915 -25.85 -15.45 -34.05
CA THR A 915 -25.16 -14.94 -35.25
C THR A 915 -25.46 -15.85 -36.44
N PHE A 916 -25.64 -15.27 -37.62
CA PHE A 916 -25.95 -15.93 -38.88
C PHE A 916 -25.09 -15.36 -40.03
N ARG A 917 -25.24 -15.93 -41.24
CA ARG A 917 -24.71 -15.31 -42.46
C ARG A 917 -25.50 -14.04 -42.77
N ASP A 918 -24.85 -13.02 -43.31
CA ASP A 918 -25.45 -11.74 -43.71
C ASP A 918 -26.81 -11.94 -44.42
N MET A 919 -27.88 -11.36 -43.85
CA MET A 919 -29.26 -11.36 -44.39
C MET A 919 -29.70 -9.91 -44.63
N SER A 920 -30.44 -9.66 -45.72
CA SER A 920 -30.90 -8.32 -46.12
C SER A 920 -32.38 -8.26 -46.52
N GLU A 921 -33.08 -9.40 -46.56
CA GLU A 921 -34.49 -9.44 -46.97
C GLU A 921 -35.44 -9.24 -45.78
N PRO A 922 -36.42 -8.33 -45.85
CA PRO A 922 -37.41 -8.10 -44.80
C PRO A 922 -38.15 -9.36 -44.33
N GLN A 923 -38.40 -10.32 -45.23
CA GLN A 923 -39.02 -11.60 -44.87
C GLN A 923 -38.08 -12.46 -44.00
N GLN A 924 -36.80 -12.57 -44.35
CA GLN A 924 -35.81 -13.31 -43.55
C GLN A 924 -35.66 -12.72 -42.14
N PHE A 925 -35.77 -11.39 -41.98
CA PHE A 925 -35.78 -10.75 -40.66
C PHE A 925 -37.01 -11.15 -39.83
N ARG A 926 -38.21 -11.22 -40.44
CA ARG A 926 -39.45 -11.64 -39.77
C ARG A 926 -39.40 -13.10 -39.35
N GLU A 927 -38.98 -13.99 -40.24
CA GLU A 927 -38.77 -15.41 -39.95
C GLU A 927 -37.74 -15.62 -38.83
N LYS A 928 -36.64 -14.86 -38.85
CA LYS A 928 -35.61 -14.96 -37.81
C LYS A 928 -36.05 -14.38 -36.47
N LEU A 929 -36.84 -13.31 -36.48
CA LEU A 929 -37.45 -12.73 -35.27
C LEU A 929 -38.41 -13.73 -34.62
N ARG A 930 -39.23 -14.41 -35.44
CA ARG A 930 -40.13 -15.48 -34.99
C ARG A 930 -39.37 -16.62 -34.31
N TRP A 931 -38.34 -17.16 -34.96
CA TRP A 931 -37.48 -18.19 -34.36
C TRP A 931 -36.84 -17.73 -33.04
N THR A 932 -36.39 -16.47 -32.98
CA THR A 932 -35.75 -15.90 -31.77
C THR A 932 -36.75 -15.78 -30.61
N ALA A 933 -38.02 -15.49 -30.90
CA ALA A 933 -39.10 -15.49 -29.92
C ALA A 933 -39.44 -16.90 -29.41
N GLU A 934 -39.36 -17.91 -30.27
CA GLU A 934 -39.61 -19.33 -29.93
C GLU A 934 -38.48 -19.94 -29.09
N GLU A 935 -37.22 -19.60 -29.33
CA GLU A 935 -36.13 -19.97 -28.41
C GLU A 935 -36.24 -19.21 -27.07
N LEU A 936 -36.58 -17.91 -27.09
CA LEU A 936 -36.74 -17.14 -25.85
C LEU A 936 -37.89 -17.67 -24.99
N GLU A 937 -38.99 -18.11 -25.58
CA GLU A 937 -40.08 -18.77 -24.84
C GLU A 937 -39.60 -20.05 -24.13
N LYS A 938 -38.73 -20.86 -24.75
CA LYS A 938 -38.16 -22.06 -24.10
C LYS A 938 -37.29 -21.68 -22.90
N ASP A 939 -36.44 -20.65 -23.05
CA ASP A 939 -35.59 -20.17 -21.98
C ASP A 939 -36.39 -19.54 -20.82
N MET A 940 -37.42 -18.76 -21.12
CA MET A 940 -38.29 -18.15 -20.11
C MET A 940 -39.18 -19.18 -19.39
N LYS A 941 -39.63 -20.23 -20.09
CA LYS A 941 -40.28 -21.39 -19.46
C LYS A 941 -39.33 -22.15 -18.54
N ARG A 942 -38.10 -22.44 -19.01
CA ARG A 942 -37.07 -23.14 -18.23
C ARG A 942 -36.63 -22.37 -16.99
N ALA A 943 -36.61 -21.04 -17.06
CA ALA A 943 -36.32 -20.16 -15.93
C ALA A 943 -37.55 -19.77 -15.09
N GLU A 944 -38.75 -20.28 -15.41
CA GLU A 944 -40.03 -19.99 -14.73
C GLU A 944 -40.33 -18.48 -14.54
N VAL A 945 -40.21 -17.69 -15.62
CA VAL A 945 -40.34 -16.22 -15.58
C VAL A 945 -41.13 -15.63 -16.76
N LYS A 946 -41.70 -14.45 -16.52
CA LYS A 946 -42.24 -13.52 -17.53
C LYS A 946 -41.49 -12.19 -17.44
N GLY A 947 -41.40 -11.42 -18.53
CA GLY A 947 -40.74 -10.11 -18.53
C GLY A 947 -41.73 -8.96 -18.81
N ARG A 948 -41.56 -7.81 -18.14
CA ARG A 948 -42.33 -6.58 -18.42
C ARG A 948 -41.69 -5.67 -19.47
N THR A 949 -40.39 -5.81 -19.71
CA THR A 949 -39.69 -5.06 -20.77
C THR A 949 -39.16 -6.05 -21.79
N LEU A 950 -39.36 -5.76 -23.08
CA LEU A 950 -38.83 -6.53 -24.19
C LEU A 950 -37.79 -5.67 -24.94
N VAL A 951 -36.61 -6.25 -25.16
CA VAL A 951 -35.48 -5.63 -25.86
C VAL A 951 -35.20 -6.43 -27.13
N LEU A 952 -35.22 -5.76 -28.28
CA LEU A 952 -34.69 -6.27 -29.54
C LEU A 952 -33.23 -5.82 -29.67
N LYS A 953 -32.34 -6.77 -29.98
CA LYS A 953 -30.93 -6.54 -30.30
C LYS A 953 -30.66 -7.04 -31.72
N VAL A 954 -30.05 -6.19 -32.53
CA VAL A 954 -29.54 -6.57 -33.86
C VAL A 954 -28.07 -6.18 -33.98
N LYS A 955 -27.33 -6.88 -34.86
CA LYS A 955 -25.99 -6.46 -35.29
C LYS A 955 -25.99 -6.37 -36.80
N LEU A 956 -25.52 -5.26 -37.36
CA LEU A 956 -25.32 -5.15 -38.80
C LEU A 956 -24.15 -6.03 -39.24
N HIS A 957 -24.08 -6.34 -40.53
CA HIS A 957 -22.95 -7.07 -41.11
C HIS A 957 -21.58 -6.41 -40.90
N THR A 958 -21.60 -5.10 -40.63
CA THR A 958 -20.47 -4.19 -40.37
C THR A 958 -20.10 -4.09 -38.89
N TYR A 959 -20.73 -4.94 -38.04
CA TYR A 959 -20.45 -5.15 -36.61
C TYR A 959 -20.95 -4.08 -35.62
N GLU A 960 -21.59 -3.00 -36.08
CA GLU A 960 -22.44 -2.12 -35.27
C GLU A 960 -23.56 -2.93 -34.60
N VAL A 961 -23.86 -2.62 -33.34
CA VAL A 961 -24.91 -3.25 -32.54
C VAL A 961 -25.95 -2.21 -32.20
N PHE A 962 -27.21 -2.49 -32.51
CA PHE A 962 -28.33 -1.64 -32.10
C PHE A 962 -29.22 -2.39 -31.14
N THR A 963 -29.63 -1.70 -30.07
CA THR A 963 -30.69 -2.17 -29.18
C THR A 963 -31.84 -1.17 -29.16
N ARG A 964 -33.06 -1.69 -29.06
CA ARG A 964 -34.30 -0.92 -28.91
C ARG A 964 -35.23 -1.69 -27.97
N GLN A 965 -35.98 -1.00 -27.12
CA GLN A 965 -36.78 -1.64 -26.07
C GLN A 965 -38.18 -1.04 -25.94
N VAL A 966 -39.10 -1.84 -25.42
CA VAL A 966 -40.48 -1.43 -25.10
C VAL A 966 -40.87 -1.93 -23.71
N VAL A 967 -41.54 -1.08 -22.92
CA VAL A 967 -42.19 -1.48 -21.66
C VAL A 967 -43.62 -1.90 -21.97
N LEU A 968 -44.04 -3.04 -21.46
CA LEU A 968 -45.28 -3.71 -21.84
C LEU A 968 -46.37 -3.55 -20.77
N PRO A 969 -47.65 -3.46 -21.16
CA PRO A 969 -48.77 -3.31 -20.21
C PRO A 969 -49.02 -4.56 -19.36
N ARG A 970 -48.48 -5.72 -19.76
CA ARG A 970 -48.47 -6.96 -18.98
C ARG A 970 -47.14 -7.69 -19.16
N ALA A 971 -46.76 -8.52 -18.20
CA ALA A 971 -45.60 -9.39 -18.34
C ALA A 971 -45.89 -10.52 -19.36
N ILE A 972 -44.96 -10.76 -20.28
CA ILE A 972 -45.09 -11.74 -21.38
C ILE A 972 -43.99 -12.81 -21.32
N PHE A 973 -44.18 -13.91 -22.07
CA PHE A 973 -43.21 -15.01 -22.22
C PHE A 973 -43.51 -15.95 -23.41
N LEU A 974 -44.72 -15.89 -23.98
CA LEU A 974 -45.12 -16.71 -25.14
C LEU A 974 -44.47 -16.18 -26.43
N ALA A 975 -44.08 -17.04 -27.37
CA ALA A 975 -43.45 -16.63 -28.62
C ALA A 975 -44.35 -15.71 -29.47
N ASP A 976 -45.67 -15.91 -29.44
CA ASP A 976 -46.63 -15.06 -30.15
C ASP A 976 -46.63 -13.62 -29.59
N ASP A 977 -46.63 -13.46 -28.25
CA ASP A 977 -46.51 -12.15 -27.60
C ASP A 977 -45.15 -11.50 -27.91
N LEU A 978 -44.06 -12.27 -27.73
CA LEU A 978 -42.68 -11.80 -27.92
C LEU A 978 -42.45 -11.34 -29.36
N TYR A 979 -42.96 -12.08 -30.35
CA TYR A 979 -42.93 -11.70 -31.76
C TYR A 979 -43.81 -10.47 -32.04
N HIS A 980 -45.06 -10.46 -31.56
CA HIS A 980 -45.99 -9.35 -31.80
C HIS A 980 -45.48 -8.01 -31.28
N PHE A 981 -44.86 -7.98 -30.09
CA PHE A 981 -44.32 -6.75 -29.52
C PHE A 981 -42.92 -6.36 -30.03
N SER A 982 -42.14 -7.29 -30.59
CA SER A 982 -40.84 -6.96 -31.21
C SER A 982 -40.92 -6.61 -32.69
N LEU A 983 -41.95 -7.07 -33.41
CA LEU A 983 -42.13 -6.78 -34.84
C LEU A 983 -42.25 -5.27 -35.16
N PRO A 984 -42.98 -4.43 -34.40
CA PRO A 984 -42.97 -2.97 -34.59
C PRO A 984 -41.60 -2.33 -34.34
N ILE A 985 -40.80 -2.91 -33.43
CA ILE A 985 -39.45 -2.43 -33.12
C ILE A 985 -38.51 -2.75 -34.29
N LEU A 986 -38.64 -3.95 -34.88
CA LEU A 986 -37.91 -4.34 -36.08
C LEU A 986 -38.33 -3.48 -37.28
N ALA A 987 -39.63 -3.27 -37.50
CA ALA A 987 -40.15 -2.44 -38.59
C ALA A 987 -39.62 -1.00 -38.50
N LYS A 988 -39.59 -0.41 -37.29
CA LYS A 988 -38.97 0.90 -37.10
C LYS A 988 -37.46 0.89 -37.40
N LEU A 989 -36.74 -0.18 -37.11
CA LEU A 989 -35.32 -0.29 -37.51
C LEU A 989 -35.14 -0.46 -39.03
N GLU A 990 -36.11 -1.05 -39.75
CA GLU A 990 -36.14 -1.08 -41.21
C GLU A 990 -36.44 0.31 -41.82
N GLU A 991 -37.22 1.14 -41.13
CA GLU A 991 -37.51 2.54 -41.50
C GLU A 991 -36.35 3.50 -41.16
N ASP A 992 -35.78 3.39 -39.95
CA ASP A 992 -34.64 4.19 -39.47
C ASP A 992 -33.36 3.87 -40.29
N MET A 993 -33.21 2.66 -40.84
CA MET A 993 -32.05 2.22 -41.62
C MET A 993 -32.44 1.44 -42.90
N PRO A 994 -32.91 2.13 -43.96
CA PRO A 994 -33.33 1.50 -45.20
C PRO A 994 -32.20 0.69 -45.86
N GLY A 995 -32.47 -0.59 -46.17
CA GLY A 995 -31.49 -1.50 -46.78
C GLY A 995 -30.46 -2.08 -45.81
N MET A 996 -30.68 -2.00 -44.48
CA MET A 996 -29.80 -2.62 -43.50
C MET A 996 -29.58 -4.12 -43.77
N THR A 997 -28.36 -4.60 -43.55
CA THR A 997 -27.99 -6.02 -43.66
C THR A 997 -27.56 -6.53 -42.29
N LEU A 998 -28.25 -7.54 -41.75
CA LEU A 998 -28.05 -8.07 -40.40
C LEU A 998 -27.17 -9.32 -40.39
N ARG A 999 -26.41 -9.49 -39.31
CA ARG A 999 -25.62 -10.72 -39.01
C ARG A 999 -25.97 -11.36 -37.67
N LEU A 1000 -26.73 -10.68 -36.81
CA LEU A 1000 -27.19 -11.19 -35.52
C LEU A 1000 -28.55 -10.59 -35.19
N MET A 1001 -29.39 -11.40 -34.56
CA MET A 1001 -30.66 -10.99 -33.96
C MET A 1001 -30.81 -11.70 -32.61
N GLY A 1002 -31.37 -10.99 -31.63
CA GLY A 1002 -31.62 -11.49 -30.29
C GLY A 1002 -32.78 -10.76 -29.62
N LEU A 1003 -33.46 -11.45 -28.72
CA LEU A 1003 -34.50 -10.90 -27.85
C LEU A 1003 -34.11 -11.11 -26.39
N ARG A 1004 -34.34 -10.10 -25.56
CA ARG A 1004 -34.11 -10.14 -24.10
C ARG A 1004 -35.31 -9.56 -23.36
N CYS A 1005 -35.77 -10.27 -22.34
CA CYS A 1005 -36.73 -9.78 -21.37
C CYS A 1005 -36.05 -9.34 -20.08
N THR A 1006 -36.45 -8.18 -19.55
CA THR A 1006 -36.04 -7.66 -18.23
C THR A 1006 -37.28 -7.30 -17.40
N HIS A 1007 -37.07 -6.88 -16.14
CA HIS A 1007 -38.14 -6.70 -15.15
C HIS A 1007 -38.97 -7.97 -15.02
N LEU A 1008 -38.32 -9.03 -14.51
CA LEU A 1008 -38.87 -10.37 -14.48
C LEU A 1008 -39.94 -10.54 -13.39
N VAL A 1009 -40.86 -11.46 -13.63
CA VAL A 1009 -41.94 -11.85 -12.72
C VAL A 1009 -41.96 -13.37 -12.69
N SER A 1010 -41.72 -13.96 -11.52
CA SER A 1010 -41.74 -15.41 -11.32
C SER A 1010 -43.09 -16.03 -11.67
N THR A 1011 -43.07 -17.22 -12.27
CA THR A 1011 -44.26 -18.05 -12.51
C THR A 1011 -44.40 -19.21 -11.53
N LYS A 1012 -43.47 -19.36 -10.58
CA LYS A 1012 -43.60 -20.31 -9.47
C LYS A 1012 -44.89 -20.01 -8.70
N LYS A 1013 -45.66 -21.05 -8.36
CA LYS A 1013 -46.85 -20.88 -7.51
C LYS A 1013 -46.40 -20.34 -6.14
N PRO A 1014 -47.03 -19.30 -5.60
CA PRO A 1014 -46.73 -18.87 -4.24
C PRO A 1014 -47.07 -20.00 -3.27
N ASP A 1015 -46.16 -20.29 -2.33
CA ASP A 1015 -46.45 -21.21 -1.24
C ASP A 1015 -47.55 -20.60 -0.35
N THR A 1016 -48.71 -21.25 -0.34
CA THR A 1016 -49.87 -20.78 0.40
C THR A 1016 -49.68 -20.86 1.91
N MET A 1017 -48.71 -21.62 2.43
CA MET A 1017 -48.37 -21.58 3.86
C MET A 1017 -47.48 -20.39 4.22
N ALA A 1018 -46.59 -19.96 3.32
CA ALA A 1018 -45.77 -18.76 3.54
C ALA A 1018 -46.64 -17.49 3.63
N PHE A 1019 -47.71 -17.41 2.83
CA PHE A 1019 -48.64 -16.28 2.79
C PHE A 1019 -49.43 -16.06 4.10
N PHE A 1020 -49.63 -17.10 4.92
CA PHE A 1020 -50.35 -17.02 6.20
C PHE A 1020 -49.45 -17.00 7.45
N GLY A 1021 -48.14 -16.75 7.30
CA GLY A 1021 -47.23 -16.42 8.40
C GLY A 1021 -46.83 -17.57 9.34
N PHE A 1022 -47.35 -18.78 9.16
CA PHE A 1022 -47.01 -19.94 9.99
C PHE A 1022 -45.68 -20.60 9.55
N ARG A 1023 -44.54 -20.00 9.90
CA ARG A 1023 -43.25 -20.72 9.86
C ARG A 1023 -43.27 -21.87 10.88
N SER A 1024 -43.43 -23.09 10.39
CA SER A 1024 -43.35 -24.30 11.23
C SER A 1024 -41.93 -24.49 11.75
N ARG A 1025 -41.71 -24.26 13.05
CA ARG A 1025 -40.45 -24.54 13.73
C ARG A 1025 -40.28 -26.06 13.85
N ARG A 1026 -39.66 -26.70 12.85
CA ARG A 1026 -39.18 -28.08 12.98
C ARG A 1026 -38.12 -28.16 14.08
N SER A 1027 -38.12 -29.29 14.77
CA SER A 1027 -37.39 -29.48 16.03
C SER A 1027 -35.95 -29.92 15.81
N GLU A 1028 -35.01 -29.20 16.41
CA GLU A 1028 -33.71 -29.75 16.78
C GLU A 1028 -33.88 -30.72 17.96
N SER A 1029 -33.26 -31.89 17.87
CA SER A 1029 -33.12 -32.84 18.98
C SER A 1029 -32.06 -33.90 18.67
N ALA A 1030 -31.11 -34.21 19.54
CA ALA A 1030 -30.73 -33.53 20.79
C ALA A 1030 -29.34 -34.01 21.27
N ALA A 1031 -28.56 -33.12 21.88
CA ALA A 1031 -27.51 -33.45 22.86
C ALA A 1031 -27.31 -32.28 23.84
N SER A 1032 -27.07 -32.59 25.12
CA SER A 1032 -26.91 -31.70 26.28
C SER A 1032 -26.52 -32.58 27.49
N PRO A 1033 -26.02 -32.07 28.63
CA PRO A 1033 -25.82 -30.68 29.09
C PRO A 1033 -24.30 -30.36 29.26
N ASP A 1034 -23.78 -29.26 29.84
CA ASP A 1034 -24.13 -28.59 31.10
C ASP A 1034 -23.80 -27.08 31.19
N LYS A 1035 -24.10 -26.47 32.35
CA LYS A 1035 -24.14 -25.03 32.65
C LYS A 1035 -23.76 -24.76 34.13
N PRO A 1036 -23.62 -23.50 34.62
CA PRO A 1036 -23.34 -22.21 33.97
C PRO A 1036 -22.26 -21.37 34.72
N ILE A 1037 -22.04 -20.10 34.31
CA ILE A 1037 -22.00 -18.91 35.21
C ILE A 1037 -22.19 -17.61 34.39
N LYS A 1038 -22.40 -16.46 35.04
CA LYS A 1038 -22.87 -15.18 34.42
C LYS A 1038 -21.89 -14.01 34.58
N ALA A 1039 -21.81 -13.15 33.55
CA ALA A 1039 -21.73 -11.69 33.65
C ALA A 1039 -22.27 -11.12 32.31
N ILE A 1040 -23.42 -10.43 32.28
CA ILE A 1040 -23.63 -8.96 32.41
C ILE A 1040 -23.29 -8.22 31.09
N ALA A 1041 -24.17 -7.29 30.69
CA ALA A 1041 -24.22 -6.73 29.33
C ALA A 1041 -24.16 -5.20 29.32
N SER A 1042 -23.91 -4.62 28.13
CA SER A 1042 -24.27 -3.24 27.77
C SER A 1042 -24.60 -3.14 26.27
N PRO A 1043 -25.35 -2.12 25.82
CA PRO A 1043 -26.18 -2.25 24.61
C PRO A 1043 -25.75 -1.34 23.43
N GLY A 1044 -26.29 -1.59 22.23
CA GLY A 1044 -26.41 -0.53 21.21
C GLY A 1044 -26.03 -0.85 19.76
N ALA A 1045 -26.04 -2.09 19.30
CA ALA A 1045 -26.00 -2.36 17.85
C ALA A 1045 -27.37 -2.03 17.23
N GLY A 1046 -27.42 -1.02 16.36
CA GLY A 1046 -28.62 -0.64 15.59
C GLY A 1046 -28.47 -1.05 14.13
N ASP A 1047 -29.47 -1.77 13.62
CA ASP A 1047 -29.81 -2.05 12.22
C ASP A 1047 -28.65 -1.96 11.21
N GLY A 1048 -27.87 -3.05 11.12
CA GLY A 1048 -26.87 -3.24 10.06
C GLY A 1048 -27.50 -3.40 8.68
N LEU A 1049 -26.72 -3.10 7.64
CA LEU A 1049 -27.17 -3.07 6.25
C LEU A 1049 -27.38 -4.48 5.67
N ASP A 1050 -28.63 -4.95 5.66
CA ASP A 1050 -29.08 -6.03 4.77
C ASP A 1050 -29.30 -5.49 3.35
N GLU A 1051 -28.42 -5.83 2.39
CA GLU A 1051 -28.78 -5.85 0.97
C GLU A 1051 -27.87 -6.80 0.15
N ASP A 1052 -28.45 -7.66 -0.70
CA ASP A 1052 -27.75 -8.73 -1.43
C ASP A 1052 -26.93 -8.21 -2.63
N VAL A 1053 -25.73 -7.68 -2.36
CA VAL A 1053 -24.80 -7.20 -3.40
C VAL A 1053 -24.02 -8.36 -4.04
N TRP A 1054 -24.58 -8.94 -5.11
CA TRP A 1054 -23.74 -9.46 -6.20
C TRP A 1054 -22.95 -8.28 -6.78
N GLU A 1055 -21.62 -8.39 -6.95
CA GLU A 1055 -20.73 -7.25 -7.28
C GLU A 1055 -21.34 -6.37 -8.38
N GLN A 1056 -21.79 -5.15 -8.05
CA GLN A 1056 -22.47 -4.29 -9.04
C GLN A 1056 -21.44 -3.65 -9.98
N TRP A 1057 -20.91 -4.43 -10.92
CA TRP A 1057 -20.02 -3.91 -11.95
C TRP A 1057 -20.70 -2.75 -12.71
N PRO A 1058 -20.02 -1.61 -12.90
CA PRO A 1058 -20.60 -0.43 -13.52
C PRO A 1058 -20.68 -0.57 -15.05
N GLU A 1059 -21.31 -1.61 -15.59
CA GLU A 1059 -21.57 -1.70 -17.03
C GLU A 1059 -22.38 -0.48 -17.50
N GLU A 1060 -23.41 -0.08 -16.76
CA GLU A 1060 -24.28 1.06 -17.12
C GLU A 1060 -23.63 2.45 -16.95
N GLU A 1061 -22.54 2.61 -16.19
CA GLU A 1061 -21.78 3.89 -16.09
C GLU A 1061 -20.53 3.91 -16.99
N LEU A 1062 -19.82 2.79 -17.06
CA LEU A 1062 -18.50 2.70 -17.70
C LEU A 1062 -18.61 2.27 -19.18
N LEU A 1063 -19.61 1.44 -19.52
CA LEU A 1063 -20.01 1.09 -20.88
C LEU A 1063 -21.26 1.84 -21.37
N GLY A 1064 -22.02 2.52 -20.49
CA GLY A 1064 -23.26 3.26 -20.82
C GLY A 1064 -23.14 4.46 -21.77
N LEU A 1065 -21.96 4.66 -22.36
CA LEU A 1065 -21.77 5.44 -23.58
C LEU A 1065 -21.52 4.48 -24.75
N ASP A 1066 -22.58 3.78 -25.19
CA ASP A 1066 -22.65 3.21 -26.53
C ASP A 1066 -22.60 4.35 -27.57
N ASP A 1067 -22.11 4.06 -28.78
CA ASP A 1067 -21.66 5.08 -29.74
C ASP A 1067 -22.77 6.01 -30.32
N ASP A 1068 -24.05 5.71 -30.09
CA ASP A 1068 -25.23 6.25 -30.81
C ASP A 1068 -25.45 7.79 -30.69
N GLN A 1069 -24.87 8.49 -29.71
CA GLN A 1069 -25.18 9.94 -29.47
C GLN A 1069 -24.24 10.96 -30.14
N TYR A 1070 -23.07 10.56 -30.66
CA TYR A 1070 -22.05 11.54 -31.09
C TYR A 1070 -22.15 12.03 -32.55
N LEU A 1071 -23.11 11.52 -33.34
CA LEU A 1071 -23.21 11.80 -34.79
C LEU A 1071 -24.23 12.89 -35.20
N GLN A 1072 -24.96 13.51 -34.27
CA GLN A 1072 -25.95 14.56 -34.59
C GLN A 1072 -25.46 16.01 -34.40
N ALA A 1073 -24.19 16.23 -34.02
CA ALA A 1073 -23.70 17.57 -33.66
C ALA A 1073 -23.06 18.37 -34.82
N ASP A 1074 -22.42 17.71 -35.79
CA ASP A 1074 -21.50 18.35 -36.75
C ASP A 1074 -22.13 18.72 -38.11
N VAL A 1075 -23.42 19.11 -38.12
CA VAL A 1075 -24.09 19.67 -39.31
C VAL A 1075 -24.78 20.99 -38.95
N HIS A 1076 -23.99 22.06 -38.77
CA HIS A 1076 -24.25 23.46 -39.17
C HIS A 1076 -23.23 24.42 -38.51
N LYS A 1077 -22.12 24.72 -39.18
CA LYS A 1077 -21.37 25.98 -38.97
C LYS A 1077 -20.44 26.31 -40.13
N GLY A 1078 -20.64 27.47 -40.73
CA GLY A 1078 -19.76 28.04 -41.73
C GLY A 1078 -19.96 29.55 -41.85
N SER A 1079 -18.85 30.26 -42.09
CA SER A 1079 -18.73 31.69 -42.42
C SER A 1079 -18.64 32.73 -41.28
N ALA A 1080 -17.49 33.43 -41.32
CA ALA A 1080 -17.27 34.87 -41.07
C ALA A 1080 -17.10 35.44 -39.64
N ASN A 1081 -16.44 36.61 -39.60
CA ASN A 1081 -15.82 37.32 -38.47
C ASN A 1081 -16.34 38.79 -38.34
N LEU A 1082 -15.77 39.54 -37.37
CA LEU A 1082 -15.92 40.99 -37.08
C LEU A 1082 -17.20 41.34 -36.28
N GLY A 1083 -17.20 42.28 -35.32
CA GLY A 1083 -16.14 43.13 -34.73
C GLY A 1083 -16.65 43.83 -33.44
N ASP A 1084 -15.81 44.55 -32.71
CA ASP A 1084 -16.03 44.94 -31.29
C ASP A 1084 -16.95 46.18 -31.05
N ASP A 1085 -17.74 46.16 -29.97
CA ASP A 1085 -17.82 47.18 -28.89
C ASP A 1085 -18.91 46.85 -27.81
N GLU A 1086 -18.81 47.46 -26.62
CA GLU A 1086 -19.58 47.16 -25.37
C GLU A 1086 -20.83 48.05 -25.11
N PRO A 1087 -21.69 47.80 -24.08
CA PRO A 1087 -22.14 46.55 -23.41
C PRO A 1087 -23.70 46.52 -23.18
N ILE A 1088 -24.19 45.66 -22.23
CA ILE A 1088 -25.59 45.59 -21.67
C ILE A 1088 -26.62 44.84 -22.56
N PRO A 1089 -27.59 44.02 -22.03
CA PRO A 1089 -27.66 43.28 -20.75
C PRO A 1089 -27.86 41.75 -20.93
N VAL A 1090 -27.69 40.97 -19.85
CA VAL A 1090 -28.13 39.57 -19.82
C VAL A 1090 -29.65 39.45 -19.61
N ARG A 1091 -30.37 38.97 -20.63
CA ARG A 1091 -31.68 38.30 -20.43
C ARG A 1091 -31.78 37.02 -21.27
N ARG A 1092 -32.00 35.90 -20.58
CA ARG A 1092 -32.51 34.66 -21.17
C ARG A 1092 -33.93 34.90 -21.69
N HIS A 1093 -34.28 34.35 -22.85
CA HIS A 1093 -35.57 33.68 -23.06
C HIS A 1093 -35.46 32.69 -24.23
N GLY A 1094 -36.07 31.53 -24.08
CA GLY A 1094 -36.49 30.67 -25.19
C GLY A 1094 -38.02 30.72 -25.34
N LYS A 1095 -38.60 29.76 -26.07
CA LYS A 1095 -39.95 29.77 -26.69
C LYS A 1095 -39.92 30.48 -28.06
N GLU A 1096 -40.81 30.19 -29.01
CA GLU A 1096 -42.19 29.72 -28.84
C GLU A 1096 -42.70 28.75 -29.93
N ILE A 1097 -43.79 28.03 -29.62
CA ILE A 1097 -44.60 27.23 -30.55
C ILE A 1097 -46.00 27.84 -30.58
N GLN A 1098 -46.56 28.06 -31.77
CA GLN A 1098 -47.97 28.42 -32.01
C GLN A 1098 -48.70 27.23 -32.66
N PRO A 1099 -50.06 27.19 -32.73
CA PRO A 1099 -51.07 28.13 -32.23
C PRO A 1099 -51.91 27.49 -31.07
N ASN A 1100 -53.07 27.95 -30.58
CA ASN A 1100 -54.16 28.80 -31.12
C ASN A 1100 -54.88 29.58 -29.96
N PRO A 1101 -56.03 30.29 -30.15
CA PRO A 1101 -56.19 31.66 -29.62
C PRO A 1101 -56.63 31.83 -28.15
N VAL A 1102 -56.40 33.06 -27.70
CA VAL A 1102 -56.68 33.64 -26.37
C VAL A 1102 -58.17 33.62 -25.99
N ARG A 1103 -58.42 33.46 -24.68
CA ARG A 1103 -59.56 34.07 -23.98
C ARG A 1103 -59.02 35.03 -22.91
N GLU A 1104 -59.66 36.19 -22.79
CA GLU A 1104 -59.20 37.27 -21.91
C GLU A 1104 -59.58 37.03 -20.43
N TYR A 1105 -58.92 37.77 -19.53
CA TYR A 1105 -58.87 37.48 -18.10
C TYR A 1105 -60.12 37.88 -17.30
N ALA A 1106 -60.36 37.11 -16.24
CA ALA A 1106 -61.10 37.49 -15.03
C ALA A 1106 -60.17 37.24 -13.81
N PRO A 1107 -60.44 37.81 -12.61
CA PRO A 1107 -59.40 38.02 -11.61
C PRO A 1107 -58.88 36.73 -10.92
N VAL A 1108 -57.66 36.83 -10.41
CA VAL A 1108 -56.98 35.81 -9.61
C VAL A 1108 -57.69 35.61 -8.26
N ASN A 1109 -57.96 34.35 -7.91
CA ASN A 1109 -58.05 33.92 -6.51
C ASN A 1109 -56.66 33.44 -6.09
N ASP A 1110 -56.15 33.91 -4.96
CA ASP A 1110 -54.89 33.41 -4.39
C ASP A 1110 -55.11 32.01 -3.78
N GLU A 1111 -54.86 30.98 -4.58
CA GLU A 1111 -55.02 29.58 -4.18
C GLU A 1111 -53.81 29.12 -3.33
N MET A 1112 -53.97 29.13 -2.01
CA MET A 1112 -52.96 28.65 -1.06
C MET A 1112 -52.98 27.13 -0.93
N TRP A 1113 -51.81 26.53 -0.69
CA TRP A 1113 -51.66 25.08 -0.49
C TRP A 1113 -51.49 24.76 0.99
N ASP A 1114 -52.44 24.05 1.58
CA ASP A 1114 -52.32 23.59 2.97
C ASP A 1114 -51.30 22.46 3.08
N CYS A 1115 -50.31 22.62 3.99
CA CYS A 1115 -49.34 21.57 4.28
C CYS A 1115 -50.03 20.39 5.00
N PRO A 1116 -50.09 19.17 4.42
CA PRO A 1116 -50.82 18.03 4.97
C PRO A 1116 -50.27 17.48 6.31
N ILE A 1117 -49.16 18.02 6.82
CA ILE A 1117 -48.54 17.61 8.10
C ILE A 1117 -48.92 18.58 9.23
N CYS A 1118 -49.12 19.88 8.95
CA CYS A 1118 -49.43 20.88 9.97
C CYS A 1118 -50.67 21.76 9.67
N ASN A 1119 -51.35 21.51 8.55
CA ASN A 1119 -52.52 22.23 8.04
C ASN A 1119 -52.37 23.76 8.08
N ARG A 1120 -51.16 24.25 7.70
CA ARG A 1120 -50.90 25.68 7.51
C ARG A 1120 -50.89 26.03 6.03
N PRO A 1121 -51.67 27.04 5.58
CA PRO A 1121 -51.62 27.53 4.22
C PRO A 1121 -50.22 28.04 3.86
N GLN A 1122 -49.66 27.54 2.76
CA GLN A 1122 -48.46 28.04 2.11
C GLN A 1122 -48.80 28.70 0.78
N ALA A 1123 -47.88 29.50 0.24
CA ALA A 1123 -47.99 29.95 -1.14
C ALA A 1123 -47.85 28.76 -2.12
N PRO A 1124 -48.51 28.79 -3.30
CA PRO A 1124 -48.46 27.74 -4.32
C PRO A 1124 -47.12 27.74 -5.09
N ASP A 1125 -46.03 27.50 -4.38
CA ASP A 1125 -44.66 27.39 -4.89
C ASP A 1125 -44.14 26.00 -4.51
N GLU A 1126 -44.02 25.10 -5.49
CA GLU A 1126 -43.63 23.70 -5.27
C GLU A 1126 -42.34 23.55 -4.46
N ARG A 1127 -41.37 24.46 -4.68
CA ARG A 1127 -40.08 24.38 -4.00
C ARG A 1127 -40.22 24.75 -2.54
N ARG A 1128 -40.87 25.87 -2.23
CA ARG A 1128 -41.11 26.32 -0.85
C ARG A 1128 -42.07 25.40 -0.11
N PHE A 1129 -43.05 24.83 -0.81
CA PHE A 1129 -43.96 23.84 -0.25
C PHE A 1129 -43.19 22.57 0.14
N ASN A 1130 -42.34 22.03 -0.74
CA ASN A 1130 -41.54 20.85 -0.43
C ASN A 1130 -40.48 21.13 0.65
N GLU A 1131 -39.78 22.27 0.61
CA GLU A 1131 -38.86 22.71 1.68
C GLU A 1131 -39.58 22.84 3.04
N HIS A 1132 -40.88 23.19 3.05
CA HIS A 1132 -41.72 23.22 4.26
C HIS A 1132 -42.24 21.82 4.68
N ILE A 1133 -42.59 20.94 3.74
CA ILE A 1133 -42.92 19.52 3.99
C ILE A 1133 -41.75 18.83 4.68
N ASP A 1134 -40.54 18.95 4.12
CA ASP A 1134 -39.33 18.32 4.64
C ASP A 1134 -39.01 18.79 6.07
N LEU A 1135 -39.16 20.09 6.33
CA LEU A 1135 -39.03 20.66 7.68
C LEU A 1135 -40.06 20.11 8.67
N CYS A 1136 -41.30 19.88 8.23
CA CYS A 1136 -42.34 19.24 9.03
C CYS A 1136 -42.11 17.73 9.25
N LEU A 1137 -41.40 17.05 8.34
CA LEU A 1137 -41.01 15.64 8.49
C LEU A 1137 -39.78 15.46 9.42
N SER A 1138 -38.87 16.44 9.49
CA SER A 1138 -37.58 16.34 10.20
C SER A 1138 -37.63 16.46 11.73
N ARG A 1139 -38.49 15.68 12.38
CA ARG A 1139 -38.35 15.10 13.74
C ARG A 1139 -37.69 15.92 14.88
N GLN A 1140 -38.03 17.20 15.02
CA GLN A 1140 -38.03 17.85 16.35
C GLN A 1140 -39.46 18.16 16.82
N THR A 1141 -40.27 18.83 15.98
CA THR A 1141 -41.67 19.17 16.28
C THR A 1141 -42.56 17.95 16.55
N ILE A 1142 -42.25 16.79 15.95
CA ILE A 1142 -43.00 15.53 16.17
C ILE A 1142 -42.85 15.00 17.62
N ARG A 1143 -41.81 15.40 18.37
CA ARG A 1143 -41.69 15.06 19.80
C ARG A 1143 -42.53 15.94 20.72
N GLU A 1144 -42.87 17.15 20.28
CA GLU A 1144 -43.68 18.10 21.06
C GLU A 1144 -45.19 17.90 20.77
N ALA A 1145 -45.54 17.52 19.54
CA ALA A 1145 -46.93 17.32 19.10
C ALA A 1145 -47.63 16.05 19.63
N VAL A 1146 -46.97 15.22 20.47
CA VAL A 1146 -47.52 13.93 20.98
C VAL A 1146 -47.77 13.94 22.51
N HIS A 1147 -47.35 14.98 23.22
CA HIS A 1147 -47.55 15.12 24.67
C HIS A 1147 -48.19 16.47 25.05
N GLY A 1148 -49.30 16.80 24.38
CA GLY A 1148 -49.97 18.09 24.51
C GLY A 1148 -51.50 18.05 24.43
N ASP A 1149 -52.18 17.09 25.08
CA ASP A 1149 -53.60 17.27 25.46
C ASP A 1149 -54.06 16.30 26.58
N ALA A 1150 -54.17 16.83 27.81
CA ALA A 1150 -54.83 16.18 28.95
C ALA A 1150 -55.26 17.24 30.00
N PRO A 1151 -56.54 17.33 30.41
CA PRO A 1151 -57.01 18.36 31.34
C PRO A 1151 -56.48 18.23 32.79
N PRO A 1152 -56.56 19.30 33.61
CA PRO A 1152 -55.84 19.40 34.89
C PRO A 1152 -56.41 18.59 36.06
N ALA A 1153 -55.57 18.42 37.09
CA ALA A 1153 -55.73 17.44 38.16
C ALA A 1153 -56.68 17.83 39.32
N PRO A 1154 -57.19 16.83 40.06
CA PRO A 1154 -57.53 16.93 41.47
C PRO A 1154 -56.50 16.23 42.38
N ALA A 1155 -56.44 16.64 43.65
CA ALA A 1155 -55.64 16.02 44.71
C ALA A 1155 -56.28 16.32 46.09
N PRO A 1156 -55.87 15.69 47.21
CA PRO A 1156 -55.13 14.42 47.40
C PRO A 1156 -55.88 13.44 48.35
N ARG A 1157 -55.33 12.23 48.62
CA ARG A 1157 -55.11 11.67 49.99
C ARG A 1157 -54.71 10.17 50.08
N SER A 1158 -53.64 9.95 50.85
CA SER A 1158 -53.33 8.85 51.80
C SER A 1158 -54.12 7.52 51.86
N ALA A 1159 -53.36 6.42 52.02
CA ALA A 1159 -53.55 5.30 52.98
C ALA A 1159 -54.79 4.37 52.83
N THR A 1160 -54.78 3.07 53.16
CA THR A 1160 -53.76 2.07 53.61
C THR A 1160 -54.31 0.65 53.29
N PRO A 1161 -53.50 -0.44 53.30
CA PRO A 1161 -53.98 -1.80 52.96
C PRO A 1161 -54.67 -2.50 54.15
N ASP A 1162 -55.40 -3.61 53.91
CA ASP A 1162 -55.20 -4.83 54.71
C ASP A 1162 -55.75 -6.17 54.13
N MET A 1163 -55.34 -7.27 54.78
CA MET A 1163 -55.53 -8.71 54.51
C MET A 1163 -56.98 -9.24 54.51
N LYS A 1164 -57.23 -10.36 53.79
CA LYS A 1164 -57.61 -11.68 54.39
C LYS A 1164 -57.75 -12.86 53.39
N LYS A 1165 -57.93 -14.09 53.92
CA LYS A 1165 -57.83 -15.39 53.21
C LYS A 1165 -59.19 -16.08 52.92
N ALA A 1166 -59.35 -16.52 51.66
CA ALA A 1166 -59.73 -17.86 51.17
C ALA A 1166 -61.09 -18.57 51.49
N LYS A 1167 -61.59 -19.30 50.46
CA LYS A 1167 -62.61 -20.41 50.46
C LYS A 1167 -64.06 -20.00 50.80
N VAL A 1168 -65.14 -20.72 50.44
CA VAL A 1168 -65.43 -22.07 49.85
C VAL A 1168 -66.53 -21.87 48.76
N GLY A 1169 -66.76 -22.65 47.69
CA GLY A 1169 -66.15 -23.88 47.13
C GLY A 1169 -67.18 -25.01 46.83
N GLY A 1170 -67.21 -25.61 45.63
CA GLY A 1170 -68.17 -26.68 45.28
C GLY A 1170 -67.71 -27.67 44.19
N GLU A 1171 -67.61 -28.96 44.58
CA GLU A 1171 -68.17 -30.20 44.00
C GLU A 1171 -68.33 -30.38 42.46
N LYS A 1172 -68.17 -31.55 41.81
CA LYS A 1172 -68.00 -33.01 42.12
C LYS A 1172 -67.51 -33.67 40.78
N LYS A 1173 -66.83 -34.82 40.58
CA LYS A 1173 -66.48 -36.14 41.22
C LYS A 1173 -65.00 -36.50 40.82
N ARG A 1174 -64.21 -37.39 41.44
CA ARG A 1174 -64.12 -38.88 41.47
C ARG A 1174 -64.10 -39.58 40.09
N GLY A 1175 -63.23 -40.56 39.77
CA GLY A 1175 -62.33 -41.41 40.60
C GLY A 1175 -61.03 -41.91 39.91
N ARG A 1176 -60.38 -42.98 40.42
CA ARG A 1176 -58.94 -43.36 40.18
C ARG A 1176 -58.74 -44.92 40.02
N PRO A 1177 -57.53 -45.53 40.17
CA PRO A 1177 -56.77 -46.40 39.21
C PRO A 1177 -56.88 -47.93 39.57
N PRO A 1178 -55.87 -48.85 39.51
CA PRO A 1178 -54.56 -48.98 38.79
C PRO A 1178 -54.26 -50.37 38.15
N ALA A 1179 -53.09 -50.57 37.50
CA ALA A 1179 -52.38 -51.88 37.35
C ALA A 1179 -50.90 -51.71 36.86
N ARG A 1180 -50.14 -52.82 36.67
CA ARG A 1180 -48.70 -52.89 36.30
C ARG A 1180 -48.43 -53.97 35.17
N PRO A 1181 -47.18 -54.25 34.71
CA PRO A 1181 -46.84 -54.83 33.36
C PRO A 1181 -46.73 -56.41 33.39
N PRO A 1182 -46.09 -57.18 32.45
CA PRO A 1182 -45.25 -56.83 31.26
C PRO A 1182 -45.37 -57.74 29.99
N SER A 1183 -44.37 -57.65 29.09
CA SER A 1183 -43.76 -58.71 28.22
C SER A 1183 -43.95 -58.71 26.68
N ASP A 1184 -42.87 -59.17 26.03
CA ASP A 1184 -42.67 -59.88 24.75
C ASP A 1184 -42.81 -59.24 23.33
N ASP A 1185 -41.79 -59.53 22.50
CA ASP A 1185 -41.67 -59.38 21.03
C ASP A 1185 -42.00 -60.73 20.35
N PRO A 1186 -42.68 -60.75 19.17
CA PRO A 1186 -41.97 -61.22 17.96
C PRO A 1186 -42.45 -60.71 16.56
N ARG A 1187 -41.47 -60.47 15.68
CA ARG A 1187 -41.37 -60.93 14.25
C ARG A 1187 -42.12 -60.23 13.06
N GLN A 1188 -41.26 -59.79 12.13
CA GLN A 1188 -41.20 -60.13 10.67
C GLN A 1188 -42.06 -59.42 9.58
N LYS A 1189 -41.36 -59.18 8.44
CA LYS A 1189 -41.78 -59.11 7.01
C LYS A 1189 -42.56 -57.86 6.54
N LYS A 1190 -42.56 -57.47 5.25
CA LYS A 1190 -41.60 -57.54 4.10
C LYS A 1190 -42.25 -56.75 2.92
N LEU A 1191 -41.50 -56.44 1.84
CA LEU A 1191 -41.95 -55.90 0.53
C LEU A 1191 -42.28 -54.38 0.51
N CYS A 1192 -42.16 -53.63 -0.60
CA CYS A 1192 -41.20 -53.63 -1.74
C CYS A 1192 -41.36 -52.33 -2.58
N PHE A 1193 -40.52 -52.18 -3.61
CA PHE A 1193 -40.47 -51.18 -4.70
C PHE A 1193 -41.81 -50.54 -5.16
N GLY A 1194 -41.86 -49.32 -5.70
CA GLY A 1194 -40.78 -48.34 -5.99
C GLY A 1194 -40.77 -47.84 -7.45
N LEU A 1195 -40.53 -46.54 -7.64
CA LEU A 1195 -40.03 -45.85 -8.85
C LEU A 1195 -39.64 -44.42 -8.47
#